data_AF-J3MMQ6-F1
#
_entry.id   AF-J3MMQ6-F1
#
_cell.length_a   1.000
_cell.length_b   1.000
_cell.length_c   1.000
_cell.angle_alpha   90.00
_cell.angle_beta   90.00
_cell.angle_gamma   90.00
#
_symmetry.space_group_name_H-M   'P 1'
#
loop_
_entity.id
_entity.type
_entity.pdbx_description
1 polymer ?
#
loop_
_entity_poly.entity_id
_entity_poly.type
_entity_poly.pdbx_seq_one_letter_code
_entity_poly.pdbx_strand_id
1 'polypeptide(L)'
;MGEIPPALACAGLQTLDLSYNQLNGSVPASLGALPGLRRLSLAYNRLGGAIPDELGAAGCRSLQFLDLSGNLLVGGIPRSLGNCSKLEALLLSSNLLDDVIPPEIGRLRNLRALDVSRNSLSGPVPAELGGCVELSVLVLSNPYTPIGGLNSSDYGDVDDFNYFQGGIPDAVVALPKLRVLWAPRATLEGELPRNWSACQSLEMMSLGENLFSGGIPNGLVECSHLKFLNLSSNKLTGAIDPSLTVPCMDVFDVTGNRLSGAIPVFDQKGCPSSQLPFDDLVSEYSSSFSYQALTGFRSSSFVLSKDLTSYHSFAQNNFTGTVTLLPLAADKLGMQVSYAFLADGNNIAGQLRPDLFTKCNSSRGLIVDVSNNLITGGIPVEIGSLCRSLVVLGVSGNRLSGLIPTSIGQLNYLVSLDLSRNQLGGEIPTSVKNLPNLERLSLGHNFLNGTIPTEINQLHSLKVLDLSSNLLTGDIPGVLADLTNLTALLLDNNKLTGKIPSAFAKSTSLTMFNLSFNNLSGPVPANSNTVRCDSVIGNPLLQSCHMYTLAVPSAAQQGRGLNSNDYNDTSPTDPQNQGGSNSFNAIEIASITSATAIVSVLLALIVLFIYTRKCAPRMSGRSSRRREVITFQDIGVPITYETVVRATGSFNASNCIGSGGFGATYKAEISPGVLVAIKRLSVGRFQGVQQFHAEIKTLGRLRHPNLVTLVGYHLGESEMFLIYNYLPGGNLERFIQERSKRPVDWKMLHKIALDIAKALAYLHDTCVPRILHRDVKPSNILLDTDYNAYLSDFGLARLLGNSETHATTGVAGTFGYVAPEYAMTCRVSDKADVYSYGVVLMELISDKKALDPSFSPYGNGFNIVAWACMLLRQGRAREFFIDGLWDVGPHDDLVETLHLAVMCTVDSLSVRPTMKQVVQRLKQLQPPIREHR
;
A
#
# COMPACT_ATOMS: atom_id res chain seq x y z
N MET A 1 25.09 24.40 1.11
CA MET A 1 23.84 24.97 0.55
C MET A 1 24.21 25.95 -0.55
N GLY A 2 23.78 25.71 -1.79
CA GLY A 2 24.14 26.52 -2.96
C GLY A 2 24.31 25.67 -4.22
N GLU A 3 24.38 26.31 -5.38
CA GLU A 3 24.65 25.65 -6.66
C GLU A 3 26.13 25.26 -6.78
N ILE A 4 26.43 24.22 -7.57
CA ILE A 4 27.80 23.93 -7.97
C ILE A 4 28.23 25.03 -8.96
N PRO A 5 29.35 25.74 -8.72
CA PRO A 5 29.78 26.82 -9.61
C PRO A 5 29.91 26.34 -11.06
N PRO A 6 29.46 27.15 -12.05
CA PRO A 6 29.48 26.77 -13.47
C PRO A 6 30.87 26.68 -14.08
N ALA A 7 31.93 27.02 -13.33
CA ALA A 7 33.31 26.82 -13.73
C ALA A 7 34.15 26.49 -12.48
N LEU A 8 34.75 25.30 -12.46
CA LEU A 8 35.79 24.93 -11.51
C LEU A 8 37.14 25.05 -12.23
N ALA A 9 37.91 26.10 -11.93
CA ALA A 9 39.17 26.42 -12.61
C ALA A 9 40.36 25.56 -12.14
N CYS A 10 40.16 24.24 -11.97
CA CYS A 10 41.16 23.32 -11.43
C CYS A 10 41.54 22.24 -12.46
N ALA A 11 42.47 22.55 -13.37
CA ALA A 11 42.91 21.63 -14.42
C ALA A 11 43.53 20.31 -13.89
N GLY A 12 44.04 20.31 -12.65
CA GLY A 12 44.62 19.13 -11.99
C GLY A 12 43.65 18.31 -11.14
N LEU A 13 42.35 18.65 -11.09
CA LEU A 13 41.38 17.97 -10.24
C LEU A 13 41.14 16.54 -10.71
N GLN A 14 41.39 15.57 -9.83
CA GLN A 14 41.19 14.13 -10.12
C GLN A 14 39.97 13.54 -9.41
N THR A 15 39.65 14.03 -8.22
CA THR A 15 38.50 13.57 -7.44
C THR A 15 37.69 14.77 -7.00
N LEU A 16 36.40 14.76 -7.32
CA LEU A 16 35.42 15.68 -6.79
C LEU A 16 34.30 14.86 -6.12
N ASP A 17 34.26 14.89 -4.80
CA ASP A 17 33.21 14.27 -4.01
C ASP A 17 32.48 15.37 -3.24
N LEU A 18 31.23 15.60 -3.62
CA LEU A 18 30.30 16.53 -3.01
C LEU A 18 29.04 15.81 -2.52
N SER A 19 29.12 14.49 -2.31
CA SER A 19 27.99 13.67 -1.89
C SER A 19 27.46 14.03 -0.50
N TYR A 20 26.22 13.62 -0.19
CA TYR A 20 25.57 13.81 1.12
C TYR A 20 25.55 15.26 1.60
N ASN A 21 25.32 16.17 0.67
CA ASN A 21 25.18 17.60 0.93
C ASN A 21 23.74 18.04 0.65
N GLN A 22 23.51 19.35 0.68
CA GLN A 22 22.24 19.97 0.29
C GLN A 22 22.48 20.93 -0.89
N LEU A 23 23.27 20.50 -1.87
CA LEU A 23 23.52 21.24 -3.10
C LEU A 23 22.29 21.17 -4.01
N ASN A 24 22.00 22.26 -4.71
CA ASN A 24 20.84 22.39 -5.60
C ASN A 24 21.26 22.97 -6.96
N GLY A 25 20.30 23.21 -7.85
CA GLY A 25 20.58 23.62 -9.23
C GLY A 25 20.93 22.43 -10.13
N SER A 26 21.49 22.69 -11.31
CA SER A 26 21.86 21.66 -12.28
C SER A 26 23.29 21.16 -12.09
N VAL A 27 23.58 19.96 -12.61
CA VAL A 27 24.96 19.49 -12.76
C VAL A 27 25.67 20.39 -13.79
N PRO A 28 26.80 21.04 -13.47
CA PRO A 28 27.46 21.93 -14.42
C PRO A 28 28.13 21.18 -15.58
N ALA A 29 27.83 21.57 -16.82
CA ALA A 29 28.47 21.04 -18.03
C ALA A 29 30.00 21.17 -18.01
N SER A 30 30.53 22.21 -17.35
CA SER A 30 31.98 22.43 -17.20
C SER A 30 32.73 21.28 -16.52
N LEU A 31 32.05 20.47 -15.70
CA LEU A 31 32.65 19.29 -15.06
C LEU A 31 33.13 18.27 -16.10
N GLY A 32 32.41 18.16 -17.22
CA GLY A 32 32.76 17.27 -18.33
C GLY A 32 33.95 17.74 -19.16
N ALA A 33 34.38 19.00 -18.99
CA ALA A 33 35.55 19.56 -19.64
C ALA A 33 36.85 19.35 -18.84
N LEU A 34 36.79 18.81 -17.61
CA LEU A 34 37.95 18.61 -16.76
C LEU A 34 38.77 17.38 -17.24
N PRO A 35 39.99 17.56 -17.78
CA PRO A 35 40.71 16.49 -18.48
C PRO A 35 41.28 15.40 -17.54
N GLY A 36 41.50 15.76 -16.26
CA GLY A 36 42.08 14.89 -15.25
C GLY A 36 41.09 14.20 -14.32
N LEU A 37 39.79 14.50 -14.43
CA LEU A 37 38.79 14.05 -13.48
C LEU A 37 38.56 12.54 -13.60
N ARG A 38 38.81 11.80 -12.52
CA ARG A 38 38.66 10.34 -12.40
C ARG A 38 37.43 9.95 -11.60
N ARG A 39 37.12 10.67 -10.53
CA ARG A 39 35.96 10.40 -9.67
C ARG A 39 35.12 11.65 -9.54
N LEU A 40 33.85 11.54 -9.90
CA LEU A 40 32.82 12.54 -9.68
C LEU A 40 31.69 11.90 -8.88
N SER A 41 31.52 12.33 -7.63
CA SER A 41 30.40 11.92 -6.77
C SER A 41 29.60 13.14 -6.36
N LEU A 42 28.34 13.18 -6.78
CA LEU A 42 27.37 14.21 -6.45
C LEU A 42 26.14 13.61 -5.73
N ALA A 43 26.28 12.40 -5.20
CA ALA A 43 25.18 11.61 -4.67
C ALA A 43 24.46 12.28 -3.48
N TYR A 44 23.18 11.98 -3.27
CA TYR A 44 22.38 12.44 -2.14
C TYR A 44 22.45 13.96 -1.93
N ASN A 45 22.07 14.69 -2.96
CA ASN A 45 21.92 16.14 -2.97
C ASN A 45 20.48 16.50 -3.42
N ARG A 46 20.25 17.75 -3.83
CA ARG A 46 18.99 18.24 -4.40
C ARG A 46 19.20 18.77 -5.82
N LEU A 47 20.11 18.16 -6.58
CA LEU A 47 20.42 18.57 -7.95
C LEU A 47 19.27 18.19 -8.89
N GLY A 48 18.86 19.10 -9.76
CA GLY A 48 17.80 18.89 -10.74
C GLY A 48 18.26 19.16 -12.17
N GLY A 49 17.31 19.23 -13.11
CA GLY A 49 17.62 19.38 -14.53
C GLY A 49 18.19 18.10 -15.16
N ALA A 50 18.60 18.20 -16.41
CA ALA A 50 19.17 17.08 -17.15
C ALA A 50 20.63 16.81 -16.79
N ILE A 51 21.06 15.56 -16.95
CA ILE A 51 22.48 15.21 -16.94
C ILE A 51 23.12 15.82 -18.20
N PRO A 52 24.16 16.67 -18.09
CA PRO A 52 24.75 17.33 -19.26
C PRO A 52 25.44 16.35 -20.21
N ASP A 53 25.20 16.49 -21.52
CA ASP A 53 25.89 15.72 -22.56
C ASP A 53 27.42 15.92 -22.51
N GLU A 54 27.87 17.08 -22.03
CA GLU A 54 29.28 17.42 -21.91
C GLU A 54 30.03 16.52 -20.93
N LEU A 55 29.34 15.87 -19.98
CA LEU A 55 29.97 14.85 -19.13
C LEU A 55 30.57 13.71 -19.97
N GLY A 56 29.98 13.40 -21.14
CA GLY A 56 30.51 12.43 -22.10
C GLY A 56 31.46 13.01 -23.15
N ALA A 57 31.95 14.24 -22.98
CA ALA A 57 32.87 14.91 -23.90
C ALA A 57 34.36 14.60 -23.59
N ALA A 58 35.27 15.52 -23.93
CA ALA A 58 36.71 15.29 -23.92
C ALA A 58 37.29 14.90 -22.53
N GLY A 59 36.73 15.41 -21.43
CA GLY A 59 37.17 15.09 -20.07
C GLY A 59 36.80 13.68 -19.61
N CYS A 60 35.83 13.02 -20.24
CA CYS A 60 35.37 11.70 -19.81
C CYS A 60 36.37 10.56 -20.07
N ARG A 61 37.43 10.81 -20.84
CA ARG A 61 38.49 9.83 -21.12
C ARG A 61 39.29 9.43 -19.87
N SER A 62 39.22 10.22 -18.81
CA SER A 62 39.85 9.95 -17.52
C SER A 62 38.87 9.47 -16.46
N LEU A 63 37.55 9.64 -16.68
CA LEU A 63 36.53 9.38 -15.69
C LEU A 63 36.37 7.87 -15.47
N GLN A 64 36.49 7.45 -14.21
CA GLN A 64 36.41 6.07 -13.74
C GLN A 64 35.16 5.85 -12.89
N PHE A 65 34.72 6.86 -12.13
CA PHE A 65 33.59 6.73 -11.22
C PHE A 65 32.67 7.94 -11.37
N LEU A 66 31.41 7.69 -11.72
CA LEU A 66 30.36 8.70 -11.81
C LEU A 66 29.18 8.26 -10.94
N ASP A 67 28.93 9.00 -9.87
CA ASP A 67 27.79 8.79 -8.98
C ASP A 67 26.93 10.05 -8.87
N LEU A 68 25.71 9.95 -9.39
CA LEU A 68 24.69 11.01 -9.39
C LEU A 68 23.45 10.58 -8.59
N SER A 69 23.56 9.52 -7.80
CA SER A 69 22.41 8.86 -7.16
C SER A 69 21.72 9.77 -6.13
N GLY A 70 20.43 9.58 -5.85
CA GLY A 70 19.73 10.31 -4.79
C GLY A 70 19.60 11.80 -5.04
N ASN A 71 19.21 12.19 -6.25
CA ASN A 71 18.99 13.58 -6.66
C ASN A 71 17.59 13.74 -7.30
N LEU A 72 17.31 14.88 -7.93
CA LEU A 72 16.07 15.21 -8.63
C LEU A 72 16.31 15.36 -10.15
N LEU A 73 17.29 14.63 -10.71
CA LEU A 73 17.67 14.73 -12.12
C LEU A 73 16.56 14.18 -13.02
N VAL A 74 16.30 14.86 -14.13
CA VAL A 74 15.22 14.54 -15.09
C VAL A 74 15.78 14.32 -16.49
N GLY A 75 14.95 13.81 -17.42
CA GLY A 75 15.38 13.54 -18.79
C GLY A 75 16.14 12.21 -18.94
N GLY A 76 16.62 11.95 -20.16
CA GLY A 76 17.32 10.71 -20.48
C GLY A 76 18.76 10.64 -19.99
N ILE A 77 19.29 9.42 -19.89
CA ILE A 77 20.72 9.18 -19.69
C ILE A 77 21.46 9.62 -20.97
N PRO A 78 22.47 10.51 -20.90
CA PRO A 78 23.18 10.99 -22.10
C PRO A 78 23.88 9.87 -22.87
N ARG A 79 23.61 9.77 -24.18
CA ARG A 79 24.29 8.81 -25.07
C ARG A 79 25.81 9.03 -25.11
N SER A 80 26.24 10.27 -24.89
CA SER A 80 27.66 10.66 -24.86
C SER A 80 28.44 9.95 -23.75
N LEU A 81 27.79 9.49 -22.67
CA LEU A 81 28.47 8.72 -21.61
C LEU A 81 29.07 7.40 -22.13
N GLY A 82 28.59 6.86 -23.25
CA GLY A 82 29.21 5.73 -23.93
C GLY A 82 30.63 5.99 -24.46
N ASN A 83 31.08 7.26 -24.49
CA ASN A 83 32.44 7.62 -24.90
C ASN A 83 33.46 7.56 -23.74
N CYS A 84 33.01 7.36 -22.50
CA CYS A 84 33.82 7.38 -21.29
C CYS A 84 34.60 6.07 -21.09
N SER A 85 35.55 5.76 -21.97
CA SER A 85 36.16 4.43 -22.08
C SER A 85 36.86 3.87 -20.82
N LYS A 86 37.15 4.71 -19.82
CA LYS A 86 37.72 4.29 -18.53
C LYS A 86 36.69 4.14 -17.40
N LEU A 87 35.41 4.37 -17.66
CA LEU A 87 34.37 4.34 -16.64
C LEU A 87 34.20 2.92 -16.08
N GLU A 88 34.33 2.79 -14.77
CA GLU A 88 34.21 1.56 -13.99
C GLU A 88 32.88 1.51 -13.22
N ALA A 89 32.33 2.64 -12.79
CA ALA A 89 31.04 2.68 -12.11
C ALA A 89 30.18 3.85 -12.61
N LEU A 90 28.94 3.54 -12.96
CA LEU A 90 27.89 4.49 -13.33
C LEU A 90 26.69 4.29 -12.42
N LEU A 91 26.55 5.14 -11.41
CA LEU A 91 25.51 5.06 -10.40
C LEU A 91 24.55 6.25 -10.59
N LEU A 92 23.31 5.95 -10.97
CA LEU A 92 22.28 6.92 -11.35
C LEU A 92 20.99 6.72 -10.54
N SER A 93 21.03 5.91 -9.48
CA SER A 93 19.82 5.46 -8.82
C SER A 93 19.10 6.57 -8.07
N SER A 94 17.80 6.40 -7.81
CA SER A 94 17.00 7.34 -7.01
C SER A 94 17.00 8.76 -7.59
N ASN A 95 16.56 8.88 -8.84
CA ASN A 95 16.38 10.13 -9.57
C ASN A 95 15.01 10.13 -10.27
N LEU A 96 14.77 11.10 -11.16
CA LEU A 96 13.58 11.20 -12.00
C LEU A 96 13.93 11.00 -13.49
N LEU A 97 14.99 10.25 -13.78
CA LEU A 97 15.43 10.01 -15.17
C LEU A 97 14.37 9.21 -15.92
N ASP A 98 14.12 9.57 -17.16
CA ASP A 98 13.17 8.91 -18.06
C ASP A 98 13.85 8.52 -19.38
N ASP A 99 13.08 8.20 -20.42
CA ASP A 99 13.60 7.64 -21.69
C ASP A 99 14.24 6.25 -21.49
N VAL A 100 15.06 5.80 -22.44
CA VAL A 100 15.67 4.46 -22.48
C VAL A 100 17.10 4.43 -21.92
N ILE A 101 17.57 3.24 -21.51
CA ILE A 101 19.01 3.02 -21.30
C ILE A 101 19.72 3.10 -22.67
N PRO A 102 20.70 4.00 -22.88
CA PRO A 102 21.37 4.14 -24.17
C PRO A 102 22.18 2.88 -24.55
N PRO A 103 22.02 2.34 -25.77
CA PRO A 103 22.86 1.24 -26.26
C PRO A 103 24.36 1.58 -26.27
N GLU A 104 24.72 2.86 -26.39
CA GLU A 104 26.11 3.33 -26.36
C GLU A 104 26.84 3.01 -25.05
N ILE A 105 26.12 2.81 -23.94
CA ILE A 105 26.71 2.34 -22.68
C ILE A 105 27.39 0.98 -22.86
N GLY A 106 26.91 0.15 -23.79
CA GLY A 106 27.55 -1.13 -24.17
C GLY A 106 28.98 -1.03 -24.70
N ARG A 107 29.46 0.18 -25.02
CA ARG A 107 30.86 0.43 -25.44
C ARG A 107 31.84 0.48 -24.26
N LEU A 108 31.33 0.61 -23.03
CA LEU A 108 32.13 0.79 -21.82
C LEU A 108 32.71 -0.53 -21.32
N ARG A 109 33.79 -0.99 -21.96
CA ARG A 109 34.41 -2.29 -21.65
C ARG A 109 34.95 -2.43 -20.23
N ASN A 110 35.27 -1.32 -19.56
CA ASN A 110 35.76 -1.31 -18.17
C ASN A 110 34.65 -1.16 -17.13
N LEU A 111 33.38 -1.01 -17.55
CA LEU A 111 32.27 -0.79 -16.63
C LEU A 111 32.07 -2.04 -15.78
N ARG A 112 32.14 -1.88 -14.46
CA ARG A 112 32.00 -2.92 -13.43
C ARG A 112 30.66 -2.84 -12.71
N ALA A 113 30.10 -1.64 -12.55
CA ALA A 113 28.79 -1.45 -11.95
C ALA A 113 27.93 -0.46 -12.75
N LEU A 114 26.69 -0.86 -13.00
CA LEU A 114 25.63 -0.02 -13.54
C LEU A 114 24.40 -0.12 -12.63
N ASP A 115 24.05 0.98 -11.99
CA ASP A 115 22.85 1.08 -11.16
C ASP A 115 21.97 2.22 -11.66
N VAL A 116 20.83 1.86 -12.26
CA VAL A 116 19.84 2.79 -12.81
C VAL A 116 18.50 2.70 -12.09
N SER A 117 18.46 1.99 -10.97
CA SER A 117 17.24 1.72 -10.21
C SER A 117 16.58 3.01 -9.69
N ARG A 118 15.29 2.94 -9.37
CA ARG A 118 14.53 4.02 -8.76
C ARG A 118 14.52 5.28 -9.63
N ASN A 119 14.15 5.09 -10.89
CA ASN A 119 13.96 6.15 -11.88
C ASN A 119 12.59 5.96 -12.55
N SER A 120 12.39 6.53 -13.74
CA SER A 120 11.25 6.33 -14.63
C SER A 120 11.70 5.87 -16.02
N LEU A 121 12.79 5.10 -16.10
CA LEU A 121 13.36 4.59 -17.36
C LEU A 121 12.41 3.60 -18.02
N SER A 122 12.45 3.53 -19.35
CA SER A 122 11.57 2.66 -20.13
C SER A 122 12.26 2.01 -21.33
N GLY A 123 11.50 1.25 -22.14
CA GLY A 123 12.01 0.58 -23.33
C GLY A 123 12.74 -0.73 -23.02
N PRO A 124 13.39 -1.36 -24.02
CA PRO A 124 14.08 -2.63 -23.81
C PRO A 124 15.41 -2.44 -23.07
N VAL A 125 15.81 -3.45 -22.30
CA VAL A 125 17.19 -3.55 -21.78
C VAL A 125 18.12 -3.76 -22.99
N PRO A 126 19.11 -2.88 -23.25
CA PRO A 126 19.94 -2.99 -24.45
C PRO A 126 20.79 -4.26 -24.46
N ALA A 127 20.76 -5.01 -25.56
CA ALA A 127 21.60 -6.19 -25.74
C ALA A 127 23.10 -5.82 -25.81
N GLU A 128 23.39 -4.57 -26.21
CA GLU A 128 24.73 -3.98 -26.26
C GLU A 128 25.40 -3.94 -24.89
N LEU A 129 24.66 -3.99 -23.77
CA LEU A 129 25.25 -4.14 -22.44
C LEU A 129 26.10 -5.42 -22.31
N GLY A 130 25.86 -6.44 -23.15
CA GLY A 130 26.76 -7.60 -23.27
C GLY A 130 28.17 -7.27 -23.77
N GLY A 131 28.41 -6.06 -24.27
CA GLY A 131 29.74 -5.53 -24.62
C GLY A 131 30.56 -5.05 -23.42
N CYS A 132 29.93 -4.83 -22.26
CA CYS A 132 30.58 -4.44 -21.01
C CYS A 132 31.20 -5.67 -20.32
N VAL A 133 32.29 -6.20 -20.90
CA VAL A 133 32.90 -7.48 -20.48
C VAL A 133 33.39 -7.53 -19.01
N GLU A 134 33.61 -6.37 -18.39
CA GLU A 134 33.98 -6.23 -16.98
C GLU A 134 32.78 -6.07 -16.02
N LEU A 135 31.55 -6.02 -16.55
CA LEU A 135 30.36 -5.71 -15.77
C LEU A 135 30.08 -6.81 -14.77
N SER A 136 30.04 -6.42 -13.50
CA SER A 136 29.88 -7.31 -12.36
C SER A 136 28.57 -7.08 -11.60
N VAL A 137 28.10 -5.83 -11.55
CA VAL A 137 26.82 -5.45 -10.93
C VAL A 137 25.93 -4.76 -11.97
N LEU A 138 24.73 -5.30 -12.18
CA LEU A 138 23.68 -4.66 -12.94
C LEU A 138 22.41 -4.55 -12.09
N VAL A 139 22.03 -3.32 -11.75
CA VAL A 139 20.81 -3.01 -10.99
C VAL A 139 19.88 -2.18 -11.86
N LEU A 140 18.78 -2.79 -12.30
CA LEU A 140 17.77 -2.14 -13.14
C LEU A 140 16.62 -1.57 -12.33
N SER A 141 16.33 -2.18 -11.18
CA SER A 141 15.26 -1.73 -10.27
C SER A 141 15.56 -2.16 -8.84
N ASN A 142 15.11 -1.41 -7.84
CA ASN A 142 15.39 -1.70 -6.44
C ASN A 142 14.22 -1.25 -5.54
N PRO A 143 13.47 -2.17 -4.91
CA PRO A 143 12.36 -1.83 -4.02
C PRO A 143 12.82 -1.42 -2.61
N TYR A 144 14.11 -1.61 -2.26
CA TYR A 144 14.61 -1.37 -0.92
C TYR A 144 15.27 0.00 -0.73
N THR A 145 15.13 0.60 0.45
CA THR A 145 15.73 1.89 0.78
C THR A 145 17.23 1.90 0.46
N PRO A 146 17.76 2.90 -0.25
CA PRO A 146 19.19 2.98 -0.53
C PRO A 146 20.03 3.01 0.76
N ILE A 147 21.23 2.42 0.73
CA ILE A 147 22.19 2.46 1.84
C ILE A 147 22.69 3.90 1.99
N GLY A 148 22.70 4.43 3.22
CA GLY A 148 23.26 5.75 3.55
C GLY A 148 22.25 6.86 3.87
N GLY A 149 20.95 6.61 3.73
CA GLY A 149 19.90 7.55 4.14
C GLY A 149 19.61 7.49 5.65
N LEU A 150 19.88 8.57 6.38
CA LEU A 150 19.47 8.77 7.77
C LEU A 150 17.94 8.57 7.92
N ASN A 151 17.55 7.74 8.89
CA ASN A 151 16.20 7.51 9.44
C ASN A 151 15.07 7.18 8.44
N SER A 152 14.68 5.90 8.49
CA SER A 152 13.58 5.24 7.77
C SER A 152 12.16 5.76 8.07
N SER A 153 12.00 6.93 8.68
CA SER A 153 10.69 7.50 9.01
C SER A 153 10.30 8.71 8.15
N ASP A 154 11.18 9.21 7.29
CA ASP A 154 10.99 10.49 6.58
C ASP A 154 10.75 10.38 5.07
N TYR A 155 10.96 9.19 4.47
CA TYR A 155 10.62 8.90 3.07
C TYR A 155 9.43 7.94 3.04
N GLY A 156 8.29 8.43 2.54
CA GLY A 156 7.15 7.56 2.18
C GLY A 156 7.56 6.50 1.15
N ASP A 157 6.75 5.45 1.03
CA ASP A 157 6.92 4.29 0.14
C ASP A 157 7.91 4.54 -1.00
N VAL A 158 9.08 3.89 -0.91
CA VAL A 158 10.21 4.14 -1.78
C VAL A 158 9.96 3.42 -3.10
N ASP A 159 9.11 4.00 -3.93
CA ASP A 159 8.68 3.38 -5.18
C ASP A 159 9.75 3.51 -6.28
N ASP A 160 9.96 2.43 -7.02
CA ASP A 160 10.71 2.39 -8.28
C ASP A 160 9.71 2.40 -9.44
N PHE A 161 9.95 3.22 -10.47
CA PHE A 161 9.04 3.38 -11.61
C PHE A 161 9.67 3.02 -12.95
N ASN A 162 10.83 2.35 -12.94
CA ASN A 162 11.40 1.81 -14.17
C ASN A 162 10.45 0.77 -14.79
N TYR A 163 10.24 0.87 -16.10
CA TYR A 163 9.33 0.05 -16.89
C TYR A 163 10.04 -0.53 -18.12
N PHE A 164 10.62 -1.72 -18.01
CA PHE A 164 11.33 -2.33 -19.13
C PHE A 164 10.42 -3.21 -19.99
N GLN A 165 10.54 -3.05 -21.32
CA GLN A 165 9.82 -3.85 -22.31
C GLN A 165 10.65 -5.09 -22.68
N GLY A 166 10.00 -6.26 -22.83
CA GLY A 166 10.69 -7.51 -23.13
C GLY A 166 11.47 -8.08 -21.96
N GLY A 167 12.40 -8.99 -22.24
CA GLY A 167 13.17 -9.72 -21.23
C GLY A 167 14.60 -9.21 -21.04
N ILE A 168 15.37 -9.91 -20.20
CA ILE A 168 16.82 -9.69 -20.11
C ILE A 168 17.49 -10.31 -21.36
N PRO A 169 18.33 -9.57 -22.11
CA PRO A 169 19.02 -10.13 -23.27
C PRO A 169 20.00 -11.25 -22.90
N ASP A 170 20.08 -12.31 -23.73
CA ASP A 170 21.05 -13.41 -23.54
C ASP A 170 22.50 -12.91 -23.47
N ALA A 171 22.82 -11.83 -24.20
CA ALA A 171 24.16 -11.23 -24.18
C ALA A 171 24.55 -10.67 -22.79
N VAL A 172 23.58 -10.26 -21.97
CA VAL A 172 23.83 -9.75 -20.61
C VAL A 172 24.13 -10.89 -19.65
N VAL A 173 23.36 -11.99 -19.69
CA VAL A 173 23.61 -13.14 -18.81
C VAL A 173 24.84 -13.96 -19.21
N ALA A 174 25.31 -13.81 -20.44
CA ALA A 174 26.54 -14.40 -20.94
C ALA A 174 27.82 -13.63 -20.54
N LEU A 175 27.70 -12.55 -19.77
CA LEU A 175 28.85 -11.77 -19.28
C LEU A 175 29.66 -12.59 -18.25
N PRO A 176 30.98 -12.76 -18.45
CA PRO A 176 31.79 -13.69 -17.66
C PRO A 176 32.07 -13.21 -16.22
N LYS A 177 31.96 -11.91 -15.96
CA LYS A 177 32.22 -11.29 -14.65
C LYS A 177 30.96 -10.87 -13.91
N LEU A 178 29.77 -11.14 -14.46
CA LEU A 178 28.50 -10.77 -13.84
C LEU A 178 28.31 -11.56 -12.55
N ARG A 179 28.23 -10.85 -11.43
CA ARG A 179 28.05 -11.40 -10.07
C ARG A 179 26.67 -11.10 -9.52
N VAL A 180 26.13 -9.92 -9.82
CA VAL A 180 24.81 -9.46 -9.35
C VAL A 180 23.96 -8.98 -10.52
N LEU A 181 22.82 -9.63 -10.72
CA LEU A 181 21.75 -9.19 -11.62
C LEU A 181 20.49 -8.91 -10.81
N TRP A 182 20.11 -7.64 -10.71
CA TRP A 182 19.05 -7.19 -9.81
C TRP A 182 17.99 -6.36 -10.55
N ALA A 183 16.83 -6.96 -10.82
CA ALA A 183 15.73 -6.33 -11.54
C ALA A 183 14.32 -6.79 -11.06
N PRO A 184 14.00 -6.78 -9.76
CA PRO A 184 12.66 -7.08 -9.28
C PRO A 184 11.66 -5.94 -9.59
N ARG A 185 10.39 -6.22 -9.88
CA ARG A 185 9.37 -5.19 -10.21
C ARG A 185 9.75 -4.29 -11.39
N ALA A 186 10.50 -4.83 -12.35
CA ALA A 186 11.00 -4.12 -13.51
C ALA A 186 10.04 -4.20 -14.72
N THR A 187 8.92 -4.90 -14.59
CA THR A 187 7.93 -5.19 -15.65
C THR A 187 8.46 -6.01 -16.82
N LEU A 188 9.59 -6.70 -16.61
CA LEU A 188 10.21 -7.57 -17.61
C LEU A 188 9.29 -8.75 -17.96
N GLU A 189 9.27 -9.15 -19.23
CA GLU A 189 8.39 -10.19 -19.76
C GLU A 189 9.11 -11.12 -20.74
N GLY A 190 8.41 -12.13 -21.24
CA GLY A 190 8.97 -13.16 -22.11
C GLY A 190 9.45 -14.39 -21.34
N GLU A 191 10.39 -15.14 -21.90
CA GLU A 191 11.04 -16.26 -21.21
C GLU A 191 12.30 -15.81 -20.47
N LEU A 192 12.70 -16.58 -19.46
CA LEU A 192 14.02 -16.39 -18.84
C LEU A 192 15.13 -16.64 -19.88
N PRO A 193 16.27 -15.92 -19.81
CA PRO A 193 17.40 -16.11 -20.71
C PRO A 193 17.85 -17.58 -20.77
N ARG A 194 18.36 -18.03 -21.92
CA ARG A 194 18.75 -19.43 -22.13
C ARG A 194 20.26 -19.63 -22.04
N ASN A 195 21.05 -18.61 -22.38
CA ASN A 195 22.50 -18.73 -22.47
C ASN A 195 23.23 -18.46 -21.14
N TRP A 196 23.20 -19.43 -20.23
CA TRP A 196 23.89 -19.35 -18.93
C TRP A 196 25.32 -19.91 -18.96
N SER A 197 25.95 -20.10 -20.13
CA SER A 197 27.24 -20.79 -20.25
C SER A 197 28.41 -20.12 -19.50
N ALA A 198 28.27 -18.85 -19.14
CA ALA A 198 29.31 -18.04 -18.48
C ALA A 198 28.93 -17.62 -17.04
N CYS A 199 27.87 -18.17 -16.45
CA CYS A 199 27.35 -17.73 -15.15
C CYS A 199 28.15 -18.23 -13.93
N GLN A 200 29.39 -18.72 -14.12
CA GLN A 200 30.22 -19.22 -13.04
C GLN A 200 30.52 -18.15 -11.99
N SER A 201 30.52 -16.87 -12.37
CA SER A 201 30.71 -15.75 -11.45
C SER A 201 29.42 -15.31 -10.75
N LEU A 202 28.24 -15.75 -11.22
CA LEU A 202 26.95 -15.23 -10.75
C LEU A 202 26.66 -15.68 -9.31
N GLU A 203 26.49 -14.73 -8.41
CA GLU A 203 26.23 -14.95 -6.98
C GLU A 203 24.78 -14.65 -6.61
N MET A 204 24.20 -13.61 -7.23
CA MET A 204 22.86 -13.13 -6.90
C MET A 204 22.07 -12.79 -8.16
N MET A 205 20.86 -13.35 -8.25
CA MET A 205 19.89 -13.00 -9.26
C MET A 205 18.51 -12.74 -8.63
N SER A 206 17.96 -11.56 -8.88
CA SER A 206 16.60 -11.19 -8.48
C SER A 206 15.81 -10.69 -9.68
N LEU A 207 14.87 -11.50 -10.14
CA LEU A 207 13.92 -11.20 -11.22
C LEU A 207 12.47 -11.37 -10.73
N GLY A 208 12.25 -11.26 -9.42
CA GLY A 208 10.93 -11.39 -8.81
C GLY A 208 9.95 -10.29 -9.22
N GLU A 209 8.65 -10.54 -9.09
CA GLU A 209 7.58 -9.58 -9.34
C GLU A 209 7.62 -8.97 -10.76
N ASN A 210 7.89 -9.83 -11.75
CA ASN A 210 7.89 -9.51 -13.17
C ASN A 210 6.82 -10.34 -13.90
N LEU A 211 6.89 -10.43 -15.23
CA LEU A 211 5.93 -11.12 -16.09
C LEU A 211 6.56 -12.29 -16.86
N PHE A 212 7.70 -12.83 -16.39
CA PHE A 212 8.38 -13.94 -17.04
C PHE A 212 7.51 -15.20 -17.08
N SER A 213 7.59 -15.93 -18.18
CA SER A 213 6.83 -17.15 -18.47
C SER A 213 7.77 -18.27 -18.94
N GLY A 214 7.23 -19.45 -19.23
CA GLY A 214 8.03 -20.62 -19.57
C GLY A 214 8.60 -21.32 -18.33
N GLY A 215 9.58 -22.21 -18.53
CA GLY A 215 10.24 -22.97 -17.46
C GLY A 215 11.46 -22.28 -16.89
N ILE A 216 11.91 -22.72 -15.71
CA ILE A 216 13.24 -22.36 -15.19
C ILE A 216 14.29 -23.01 -16.11
N PRO A 217 15.20 -22.23 -16.74
CA PRO A 217 16.16 -22.77 -17.71
C PRO A 217 17.14 -23.76 -17.08
N ASN A 218 17.35 -24.93 -17.72
CA ASN A 218 18.32 -25.94 -17.27
C ASN A 218 19.76 -25.41 -17.20
N GLY A 219 20.09 -24.38 -17.99
CA GLY A 219 21.41 -23.75 -17.96
C GLY A 219 21.79 -23.15 -16.60
N LEU A 220 20.81 -22.82 -15.74
CA LEU A 220 21.07 -22.32 -14.39
C LEU A 220 21.76 -23.36 -13.48
N VAL A 221 21.71 -24.65 -13.83
CA VAL A 221 22.42 -25.72 -13.12
C VAL A 221 23.94 -25.53 -13.17
N GLU A 222 24.46 -24.87 -14.20
CA GLU A 222 25.89 -24.58 -14.36
C GLU A 222 26.39 -23.43 -13.47
N CYS A 223 25.48 -22.66 -12.84
CA CYS A 223 25.81 -21.49 -12.02
C CYS A 223 26.18 -21.89 -10.58
N SER A 224 27.36 -22.51 -10.43
CA SER A 224 27.79 -23.14 -9.17
C SER A 224 27.98 -22.20 -7.97
N HIS A 225 28.18 -20.90 -8.19
CA HIS A 225 28.36 -19.90 -7.12
C HIS A 225 27.09 -19.14 -6.73
N LEU A 226 25.94 -19.48 -7.32
CA LEU A 226 24.67 -18.81 -7.05
C LEU A 226 24.23 -19.05 -5.59
N LYS A 227 24.13 -17.97 -4.80
CA LYS A 227 23.71 -18.00 -3.39
C LYS A 227 22.32 -17.39 -3.18
N PHE A 228 21.90 -16.52 -4.09
CA PHE A 228 20.61 -15.84 -4.01
C PHE A 228 19.89 -15.96 -5.34
N LEU A 229 18.71 -16.58 -5.33
CA LEU A 229 17.84 -16.68 -6.50
C LEU A 229 16.41 -16.32 -6.11
N ASN A 230 15.93 -15.17 -6.59
CA ASN A 230 14.54 -14.76 -6.45
C ASN A 230 13.87 -14.67 -7.82
N LEU A 231 12.90 -15.55 -8.05
CA LEU A 231 12.02 -15.64 -9.22
C LEU A 231 10.54 -15.54 -8.83
N SER A 232 10.24 -15.04 -7.62
CA SER A 232 8.88 -14.95 -7.09
C SER A 232 7.95 -14.10 -7.95
N SER A 233 6.63 -14.30 -7.81
CA SER A 233 5.56 -13.50 -8.41
C SER A 233 5.74 -13.26 -9.92
N ASN A 234 5.96 -14.32 -10.68
CA ASN A 234 6.04 -14.33 -12.14
C ASN A 234 4.93 -15.25 -12.72
N LYS A 235 5.07 -15.67 -13.97
CA LYS A 235 4.18 -16.64 -14.66
C LYS A 235 4.92 -17.93 -15.04
N LEU A 236 5.95 -18.31 -14.28
CA LEU A 236 6.78 -19.48 -14.58
C LEU A 236 5.98 -20.78 -14.40
N THR A 237 6.31 -21.78 -15.21
CA THR A 237 5.62 -23.09 -15.33
C THR A 237 6.64 -24.23 -15.38
N GLY A 238 6.16 -25.48 -15.42
CA GLY A 238 7.06 -26.64 -15.48
C GLY A 238 7.57 -27.09 -14.11
N ALA A 239 8.51 -28.02 -14.10
CA ALA A 239 9.11 -28.60 -12.89
C ALA A 239 10.45 -27.94 -12.57
N ILE A 240 10.89 -28.07 -11.31
CA ILE A 240 12.22 -27.63 -10.88
C ILE A 240 13.21 -28.77 -11.12
N ASP A 241 14.34 -28.44 -11.76
CA ASP A 241 15.44 -29.39 -11.98
C ASP A 241 16.13 -29.74 -10.64
N PRO A 242 16.22 -31.04 -10.26
CA PRO A 242 16.83 -31.47 -9.01
C PRO A 242 18.34 -31.21 -8.91
N SER A 243 19.02 -31.00 -10.05
CA SER A 243 20.46 -30.71 -10.07
C SER A 243 20.80 -29.25 -9.78
N LEU A 244 19.80 -28.36 -9.62
CA LEU A 244 20.02 -27.02 -9.12
C LEU A 244 20.63 -27.04 -7.70
N THR A 245 21.59 -26.15 -7.46
CA THR A 245 22.34 -26.05 -6.19
C THR A 245 21.55 -25.33 -5.08
N VAL A 246 20.22 -25.49 -5.03
CA VAL A 246 19.34 -24.89 -4.01
C VAL A 246 19.81 -25.14 -2.58
N PRO A 247 20.32 -26.35 -2.20
CA PRO A 247 20.86 -26.58 -0.86
C PRO A 247 22.01 -25.65 -0.44
N CYS A 248 22.71 -25.06 -1.41
CA CYS A 248 23.81 -24.12 -1.20
C CYS A 248 23.39 -22.65 -1.30
N MET A 249 22.12 -22.35 -1.57
CA MET A 249 21.59 -20.99 -1.63
C MET A 249 21.16 -20.51 -0.24
N ASP A 250 21.45 -19.25 0.09
CA ASP A 250 20.90 -18.57 1.27
C ASP A 250 19.45 -18.17 1.04
N VAL A 251 19.11 -17.78 -0.20
CA VAL A 251 17.76 -17.45 -0.62
C VAL A 251 17.42 -18.17 -1.92
N PHE A 252 16.32 -18.90 -1.91
CA PHE A 252 15.68 -19.46 -3.10
C PHE A 252 14.19 -19.18 -3.00
N ASP A 253 13.68 -18.28 -3.85
CA ASP A 253 12.28 -17.87 -3.80
C ASP A 253 11.63 -18.01 -5.18
N VAL A 254 10.69 -18.94 -5.30
CA VAL A 254 9.86 -19.14 -6.49
C VAL A 254 8.37 -18.92 -6.21
N THR A 255 8.05 -18.23 -5.12
CA THR A 255 6.69 -18.01 -4.63
C THR A 255 5.77 -17.43 -5.71
N GLY A 256 4.49 -17.77 -5.74
CA GLY A 256 3.50 -17.03 -6.55
C GLY A 256 3.65 -17.24 -8.06
N ASN A 257 4.09 -18.42 -8.48
CA ASN A 257 4.21 -18.82 -9.89
C ASN A 257 3.16 -19.90 -10.23
N ARG A 258 3.34 -20.60 -11.35
CA ARG A 258 2.54 -21.76 -11.78
C ARG A 258 3.41 -23.01 -11.95
N LEU A 259 4.47 -23.14 -11.15
CA LEU A 259 5.36 -24.30 -11.16
C LEU A 259 4.60 -25.54 -10.67
N SER A 260 4.98 -26.71 -11.16
CA SER A 260 4.24 -27.96 -11.00
C SER A 260 5.18 -29.16 -10.83
N GLY A 261 4.61 -30.34 -10.57
CA GLY A 261 5.39 -31.54 -10.22
C GLY A 261 5.69 -31.59 -8.73
N ALA A 262 6.53 -32.54 -8.31
CA ALA A 262 6.95 -32.63 -6.90
C ALA A 262 8.06 -31.62 -6.59
N ILE A 263 8.10 -31.11 -5.36
CA ILE A 263 9.30 -30.42 -4.86
C ILE A 263 10.44 -31.45 -4.85
N PRO A 264 11.51 -31.24 -5.63
CA PRO A 264 12.54 -32.26 -5.82
C PRO A 264 13.39 -32.44 -4.56
N VAL A 265 13.93 -33.65 -4.42
CA VAL A 265 15.07 -33.87 -3.53
C VAL A 265 16.31 -33.43 -4.30
N PHE A 266 16.90 -32.30 -3.90
CA PHE A 266 18.05 -31.73 -4.59
C PHE A 266 19.34 -32.52 -4.37
N ASP A 267 20.19 -32.53 -5.39
CA ASP A 267 21.51 -33.16 -5.33
C ASP A 267 22.39 -32.50 -4.25
N GLN A 268 22.87 -33.28 -3.28
CA GLN A 268 23.76 -32.81 -2.21
C GLN A 268 25.23 -32.76 -2.65
N LYS A 269 25.52 -32.09 -3.77
CA LYS A 269 26.91 -31.77 -4.13
C LYS A 269 27.47 -30.80 -3.07
N GLY A 270 28.70 -31.01 -2.61
CA GLY A 270 29.31 -30.16 -1.59
C GLY A 270 29.31 -28.69 -2.00
N CYS A 271 28.96 -27.79 -1.09
CA CYS A 271 28.87 -26.37 -1.42
C CYS A 271 30.27 -25.79 -1.66
N PRO A 272 30.50 -25.07 -2.78
CA PRO A 272 31.81 -24.52 -3.09
C PRO A 272 32.27 -23.52 -2.01
N SER A 273 33.56 -23.54 -1.70
CA SER A 273 34.14 -22.67 -0.67
C SER A 273 34.04 -21.20 -1.08
N SER A 274 33.67 -20.33 -0.14
CA SER A 274 33.38 -18.91 -0.36
C SER A 274 34.63 -18.02 -0.51
N GLN A 275 35.69 -18.47 -1.18
CA GLN A 275 36.87 -17.65 -1.47
C GLN A 275 36.78 -17.09 -2.89
N LEU A 276 35.78 -16.25 -3.15
CA LEU A 276 35.82 -15.32 -4.28
C LEU A 276 36.62 -14.09 -3.85
N PRO A 277 37.37 -13.45 -4.76
CA PRO A 277 38.11 -12.24 -4.41
C PRO A 277 37.15 -11.18 -3.86
N PHE A 278 37.53 -10.59 -2.72
CA PHE A 278 36.84 -9.41 -2.19
C PHE A 278 36.97 -8.28 -3.22
N ASP A 279 35.88 -8.00 -3.91
CA ASP A 279 35.69 -6.77 -4.66
C ASP A 279 34.81 -5.86 -3.80
N ASP A 280 35.37 -4.76 -3.32
CA ASP A 280 34.70 -3.86 -2.35
C ASP A 280 33.33 -3.39 -2.85
N LEU A 281 33.20 -3.09 -4.16
CA LEU A 281 31.96 -2.57 -4.73
C LEU A 281 30.86 -3.64 -4.82
N VAL A 282 31.20 -4.83 -5.32
CA VAL A 282 30.22 -5.92 -5.45
C VAL A 282 29.80 -6.45 -4.07
N SER A 283 30.75 -6.51 -3.13
CA SER A 283 30.49 -7.00 -1.77
C SER A 283 29.52 -6.10 -1.01
N GLU A 284 29.56 -4.79 -1.26
CA GLU A 284 28.60 -3.82 -0.71
C GLU A 284 27.17 -4.08 -1.21
N TYR A 285 26.99 -4.25 -2.53
CA TYR A 285 25.69 -4.60 -3.11
C TYR A 285 25.17 -5.96 -2.61
N SER A 286 26.01 -7.00 -2.67
CA SER A 286 25.60 -8.36 -2.29
C SER A 286 25.20 -8.46 -0.81
N SER A 287 25.97 -7.83 0.08
CA SER A 287 25.67 -7.82 1.51
C SER A 287 24.40 -7.03 1.82
N SER A 288 24.20 -5.87 1.18
CA SER A 288 23.01 -5.06 1.35
C SER A 288 21.75 -5.76 0.85
N PHE A 289 21.75 -6.28 -0.37
CA PHE A 289 20.58 -6.96 -0.92
C PHE A 289 20.20 -8.21 -0.13
N SER A 290 21.20 -8.97 0.34
CA SER A 290 20.96 -10.11 1.23
C SER A 290 20.30 -9.67 2.54
N TYR A 291 20.82 -8.63 3.18
CA TYR A 291 20.25 -8.07 4.40
C TYR A 291 18.82 -7.54 4.18
N GLN A 292 18.58 -6.81 3.09
CA GLN A 292 17.29 -6.21 2.77
C GLN A 292 16.23 -7.27 2.42
N ALA A 293 16.58 -8.30 1.67
CA ALA A 293 15.66 -9.41 1.38
C ALA A 293 15.29 -10.19 2.64
N LEU A 294 16.26 -10.49 3.50
CA LEU A 294 16.03 -11.19 4.77
C LEU A 294 15.24 -10.33 5.76
N THR A 295 15.41 -9.00 5.75
CA THR A 295 14.62 -8.09 6.60
C THR A 295 13.22 -7.82 6.07
N GLY A 296 13.04 -7.74 4.74
CA GLY A 296 11.72 -7.67 4.11
C GLY A 296 10.85 -8.86 4.48
N PHE A 297 11.42 -10.07 4.45
CA PHE A 297 10.77 -11.29 4.92
C PHE A 297 10.32 -11.23 6.39
N ARG A 298 11.13 -10.62 7.27
CA ARG A 298 10.79 -10.42 8.70
C ARG A 298 9.57 -9.50 8.89
N SER A 299 9.31 -8.60 7.95
CA SER A 299 8.21 -7.64 8.05
C SER A 299 6.89 -8.20 7.49
N SER A 300 6.94 -9.17 6.58
CA SER A 300 5.74 -9.77 5.95
C SER A 300 5.21 -11.00 6.70
N SER A 301 6.08 -11.74 7.38
CA SER A 301 5.77 -13.07 7.90
C SER A 301 6.07 -13.19 9.38
N PHE A 302 5.05 -12.87 10.20
CA PHE A 302 5.00 -13.08 11.66
C PHE A 302 6.15 -12.42 12.45
N VAL A 303 5.90 -12.10 13.73
CA VAL A 303 6.91 -11.52 14.61
C VAL A 303 7.95 -12.61 14.94
N LEU A 304 8.99 -12.77 14.12
CA LEU A 304 10.03 -13.78 14.33
C LEU A 304 11.45 -13.26 14.15
N SER A 305 12.27 -13.70 15.11
CA SER A 305 13.72 -13.78 15.17
C SER A 305 14.49 -12.72 14.38
N LYS A 306 15.20 -11.85 15.11
CA LYS A 306 16.21 -10.91 14.56
C LYS A 306 17.34 -11.59 13.77
N ASP A 307 17.36 -12.93 13.71
CA ASP A 307 18.48 -13.76 13.30
C ASP A 307 18.20 -14.67 12.08
N LEU A 308 17.12 -14.47 11.29
CA LEU A 308 16.92 -15.24 10.05
C LEU A 308 18.10 -15.02 9.07
N THR A 309 18.74 -16.13 8.69
CA THR A 309 19.94 -16.14 7.83
C THR A 309 19.67 -16.72 6.44
N SER A 310 18.68 -17.60 6.30
CA SER A 310 18.35 -18.22 5.01
C SER A 310 16.87 -18.63 4.92
N TYR A 311 16.32 -18.63 3.71
CA TYR A 311 14.98 -19.18 3.46
C TYR A 311 14.85 -19.76 2.05
N HIS A 312 14.05 -20.81 1.94
CA HIS A 312 13.61 -21.36 0.66
C HIS A 312 12.09 -21.38 0.60
N SER A 313 11.53 -20.72 -0.42
CA SER A 313 10.10 -20.58 -0.61
C SER A 313 9.63 -21.16 -1.94
N PHE A 314 8.71 -22.12 -1.83
CA PHE A 314 7.97 -22.79 -2.90
C PHE A 314 6.47 -22.43 -2.85
N ALA A 315 6.11 -21.42 -2.07
CA ALA A 315 4.73 -21.08 -1.75
C ALA A 315 3.90 -20.66 -2.98
N GLN A 316 2.57 -20.77 -2.89
CA GLN A 316 1.61 -20.28 -3.89
C GLN A 316 1.93 -20.73 -5.33
N ASN A 317 2.06 -22.04 -5.51
CA ASN A 317 2.36 -22.69 -6.79
C ASN A 317 1.40 -23.88 -7.00
N ASN A 318 1.70 -24.76 -7.96
CA ASN A 318 0.95 -25.96 -8.27
C ASN A 318 1.74 -27.25 -7.96
N PHE A 319 2.64 -27.21 -6.95
CA PHE A 319 3.43 -28.38 -6.57
C PHE A 319 2.56 -29.48 -5.98
N THR A 320 2.92 -30.73 -6.25
CA THR A 320 2.24 -31.95 -5.82
C THR A 320 3.22 -32.90 -5.10
N GLY A 321 2.81 -34.14 -4.84
CA GLY A 321 3.66 -35.13 -4.16
C GLY A 321 3.76 -34.88 -2.65
N THR A 322 4.82 -35.37 -2.01
CA THR A 322 5.03 -35.28 -0.56
C THR A 322 6.37 -34.64 -0.27
N VAL A 323 6.41 -33.73 0.72
CA VAL A 323 7.67 -33.15 1.20
C VAL A 323 8.37 -34.17 2.09
N THR A 324 9.53 -34.65 1.65
CA THR A 324 10.29 -35.69 2.36
C THR A 324 11.48 -35.13 3.13
N LEU A 325 12.16 -34.10 2.59
CA LEU A 325 13.39 -33.56 3.15
C LEU A 325 13.47 -32.04 2.93
N LEU A 326 14.08 -31.34 3.89
CA LEU A 326 14.42 -29.92 3.73
C LEU A 326 15.54 -29.75 2.68
N PRO A 327 15.41 -28.82 1.73
CA PRO A 327 16.39 -28.58 0.68
C PRO A 327 17.59 -27.76 1.21
N LEU A 328 18.24 -28.22 2.28
CA LEU A 328 19.34 -27.52 2.94
C LEU A 328 20.56 -28.44 3.13
N ALA A 329 21.73 -27.96 2.70
CA ALA A 329 22.99 -28.68 2.84
C ALA A 329 23.41 -28.80 4.31
N ALA A 330 23.96 -29.96 4.68
CA ALA A 330 24.42 -30.21 6.06
C ALA A 330 25.52 -29.24 6.48
N ASP A 331 26.41 -28.86 5.56
CA ASP A 331 27.56 -27.99 5.84
C ASP A 331 27.18 -26.52 6.08
N LYS A 332 25.95 -26.12 5.71
CA LYS A 332 25.37 -24.81 6.04
C LYS A 332 24.67 -24.79 7.39
N LEU A 333 24.44 -25.94 8.01
CA LEU A 333 23.81 -26.03 9.32
C LEU A 333 24.87 -25.86 10.40
N GLY A 334 24.72 -24.79 11.19
CA GLY A 334 25.49 -24.53 12.40
C GLY A 334 24.61 -23.80 13.42
N MET A 335 24.99 -23.81 14.70
CA MET A 335 24.21 -23.22 15.80
C MET A 335 23.96 -21.69 15.70
N GLN A 336 24.38 -21.04 14.61
CA GLN A 336 24.16 -19.62 14.32
C GLN A 336 23.11 -19.37 13.21
N VAL A 337 22.63 -20.40 12.51
CA VAL A 337 21.77 -20.26 11.33
C VAL A 337 20.30 -20.48 11.69
N SER A 338 19.43 -19.53 11.33
CA SER A 338 17.97 -19.71 11.34
C SER A 338 17.46 -19.87 9.91
N TYR A 339 16.65 -20.90 9.68
CA TYR A 339 16.20 -21.32 8.36
C TYR A 339 14.68 -21.36 8.27
N ALA A 340 14.13 -20.89 7.15
CA ALA A 340 12.71 -21.00 6.83
C ALA A 340 12.46 -21.83 5.57
N PHE A 341 11.56 -22.80 5.67
CA PHE A 341 11.03 -23.57 4.57
C PHE A 341 9.55 -23.26 4.41
N LEU A 342 9.19 -22.67 3.28
CA LEU A 342 7.81 -22.30 2.96
C LEU A 342 7.34 -23.07 1.73
N ALA A 343 6.19 -23.73 1.83
CA ALA A 343 5.52 -24.41 0.72
C ALA A 343 3.99 -24.32 0.87
N ASP A 344 3.49 -23.25 1.48
CA ASP A 344 2.06 -23.00 1.64
C ASP A 344 1.36 -22.74 0.30
N GLY A 345 0.05 -22.98 0.21
CA GLY A 345 -0.75 -22.67 -0.97
C GLY A 345 -0.39 -23.49 -2.22
N ASN A 346 -0.21 -24.80 -2.05
CA ASN A 346 0.11 -25.75 -3.12
C ASN A 346 -0.89 -26.93 -3.14
N ASN A 347 -0.61 -27.95 -3.94
CA ASN A 347 -1.37 -29.21 -4.03
C ASN A 347 -0.58 -30.40 -3.43
N ILE A 348 0.25 -30.14 -2.41
CA ILE A 348 1.08 -31.15 -1.74
C ILE A 348 0.19 -32.09 -0.93
N ALA A 349 0.39 -33.39 -1.06
CA ALA A 349 -0.38 -34.45 -0.42
C ALA A 349 0.51 -35.44 0.35
N GLY A 350 -0.10 -36.48 0.91
CA GLY A 350 0.59 -37.48 1.74
C GLY A 350 0.63 -37.07 3.21
N GLN A 351 1.58 -37.61 3.98
CA GLN A 351 1.68 -37.39 5.42
C GLN A 351 2.86 -36.47 5.77
N LEU A 352 2.73 -35.73 6.88
CA LEU A 352 3.84 -34.99 7.46
C LEU A 352 4.85 -35.96 8.08
N ARG A 353 5.91 -36.31 7.34
CA ARG A 353 6.88 -37.32 7.79
C ARG A 353 7.83 -36.78 8.87
N PRO A 354 8.23 -37.60 9.87
CA PRO A 354 9.28 -37.25 10.83
C PRO A 354 10.61 -36.83 10.18
N ASP A 355 10.91 -37.38 9.00
CA ASP A 355 12.15 -37.15 8.24
C ASP A 355 12.40 -35.66 7.96
N LEU A 356 11.34 -34.87 7.76
CA LEU A 356 11.40 -33.43 7.53
C LEU A 356 12.06 -32.67 8.69
N PHE A 357 11.91 -33.19 9.91
CA PHE A 357 12.33 -32.54 11.14
C PHE A 357 13.69 -33.03 11.66
N THR A 358 14.28 -34.05 11.03
CA THR A 358 15.53 -34.69 11.50
C THR A 358 16.72 -33.73 11.61
N LYS A 359 16.80 -32.74 10.71
CA LYS A 359 17.86 -31.71 10.69
C LYS A 359 17.56 -30.48 11.55
N CYS A 360 16.39 -30.42 12.19
CA CYS A 360 15.92 -29.24 12.88
C CYS A 360 16.91 -28.74 13.96
N ASN A 361 17.37 -29.65 14.82
CA ASN A 361 18.29 -29.33 15.93
C ASN A 361 19.69 -28.91 15.48
N SER A 362 20.02 -29.00 14.18
CA SER A 362 21.28 -28.51 13.62
C SER A 362 21.23 -27.00 13.30
N SER A 363 20.09 -26.35 13.50
CA SER A 363 19.86 -24.91 13.29
C SER A 363 19.50 -24.20 14.60
N ARG A 364 19.75 -22.89 14.67
CA ARG A 364 19.33 -22.03 15.80
C ARG A 364 17.82 -21.85 15.86
N GLY A 365 17.15 -21.91 14.71
CA GLY A 365 15.70 -21.81 14.61
C GLY A 365 15.21 -22.34 13.26
N LEU A 366 14.16 -23.15 13.29
CA LEU A 366 13.49 -23.66 12.10
C LEU A 366 12.07 -23.07 11.97
N ILE A 367 11.74 -22.57 10.79
CA ILE A 367 10.39 -22.14 10.40
C ILE A 367 9.91 -23.10 9.32
N VAL A 368 8.75 -23.72 9.54
CA VAL A 368 8.09 -24.56 8.52
C VAL A 368 6.67 -24.06 8.33
N ASP A 369 6.35 -23.68 7.10
CA ASP A 369 4.97 -23.40 6.67
C ASP A 369 4.60 -24.25 5.46
N VAL A 370 3.62 -25.12 5.63
CA VAL A 370 3.03 -25.97 4.58
C VAL A 370 1.50 -25.85 4.58
N SER A 371 0.99 -24.69 5.00
CA SER A 371 -0.44 -24.40 5.08
C SER A 371 -1.15 -24.44 3.72
N ASN A 372 -2.47 -24.60 3.69
CA ASN A 372 -3.29 -24.59 2.47
C ASN A 372 -2.81 -25.60 1.42
N ASN A 373 -2.77 -26.87 1.80
CA ASN A 373 -2.35 -28.00 0.97
C ASN A 373 -3.35 -29.19 1.14
N LEU A 374 -2.97 -30.38 0.70
CA LEU A 374 -3.75 -31.62 0.78
C LEU A 374 -3.12 -32.65 1.74
N ILE A 375 -2.34 -32.20 2.72
CA ILE A 375 -1.62 -33.08 3.66
C ILE A 375 -2.64 -33.77 4.57
N THR A 376 -2.45 -35.08 4.77
CA THR A 376 -3.32 -36.00 5.52
C THR A 376 -2.55 -36.67 6.65
N GLY A 377 -3.24 -37.45 7.49
CA GLY A 377 -2.63 -38.15 8.62
C GLY A 377 -2.45 -37.24 9.83
N GLY A 378 -1.74 -37.72 10.85
CA GLY A 378 -1.54 -36.98 12.09
C GLY A 378 -0.25 -36.18 12.14
N ILE A 379 -0.17 -35.28 13.13
CA ILE A 379 1.08 -34.62 13.51
C ILE A 379 2.00 -35.70 14.14
N PRO A 380 3.28 -35.82 13.74
CA PRO A 380 4.21 -36.80 14.30
C PRO A 380 4.25 -36.76 15.83
N VAL A 381 4.07 -37.91 16.48
CA VAL A 381 4.02 -38.02 17.94
C VAL A 381 5.36 -37.64 18.56
N GLU A 382 6.46 -37.79 17.83
CA GLU A 382 7.82 -37.48 18.25
C GLU A 382 8.29 -36.05 17.88
N ILE A 383 7.42 -35.18 17.34
CA ILE A 383 7.83 -33.86 16.82
C ILE A 383 8.63 -33.03 17.85
N GLY A 384 8.22 -33.09 19.12
CA GLY A 384 8.90 -32.40 20.22
C GLY A 384 10.32 -32.88 20.51
N SER A 385 10.58 -34.19 20.39
CA SER A 385 11.90 -34.74 20.62
C SER A 385 12.80 -34.57 19.39
N LEU A 386 12.23 -34.58 18.19
CA LEU A 386 12.94 -34.44 16.93
C LEU A 386 13.37 -32.98 16.64
N CYS A 387 12.57 -31.99 17.03
CA CYS A 387 12.74 -30.62 16.55
C CYS A 387 12.57 -29.56 17.63
N ARG A 388 13.50 -29.50 18.58
CA ARG A 388 13.42 -28.56 19.71
C ARG A 388 13.59 -27.11 19.29
N SER A 389 14.35 -26.84 18.23
CA SER A 389 14.59 -25.51 17.67
C SER A 389 13.48 -25.01 16.72
N LEU A 390 12.32 -25.69 16.67
CA LEU A 390 11.17 -25.21 15.90
C LEU A 390 10.66 -23.90 16.47
N VAL A 391 10.53 -22.89 15.61
CA VAL A 391 10.06 -21.55 16.00
C VAL A 391 8.67 -21.28 15.43
N VAL A 392 8.38 -21.78 14.23
CA VAL A 392 7.04 -21.73 13.62
C VAL A 392 6.69 -23.07 13.03
N LEU A 393 5.44 -23.48 13.29
CA LEU A 393 4.77 -24.56 12.58
C LEU A 393 3.44 -24.07 12.04
N GLY A 394 3.40 -23.78 10.74
CA GLY A 394 2.18 -23.48 9.98
C GLY A 394 1.74 -24.69 9.16
N VAL A 395 0.63 -25.31 9.54
CA VAL A 395 0.05 -26.46 8.80
C VAL A 395 -1.46 -26.29 8.61
N SER A 396 -1.94 -25.05 8.68
CA SER A 396 -3.36 -24.72 8.60
C SER A 396 -3.96 -25.09 7.24
N GLY A 397 -5.27 -25.28 7.14
CA GLY A 397 -5.94 -25.48 5.84
C GLY A 397 -5.52 -26.76 5.11
N ASN A 398 -5.31 -27.85 5.85
CA ASN A 398 -4.96 -29.17 5.34
C ASN A 398 -6.05 -30.20 5.70
N ARG A 399 -5.75 -31.49 5.59
CA ARG A 399 -6.62 -32.61 5.97
C ARG A 399 -6.01 -33.44 7.11
N LEU A 400 -5.27 -32.79 8.01
CA LEU A 400 -4.63 -33.46 9.14
C LEU A 400 -5.69 -33.97 10.11
N SER A 401 -5.54 -35.20 10.60
CA SER A 401 -6.49 -35.86 11.50
C SER A 401 -5.79 -36.51 12.69
N GLY A 402 -6.55 -37.04 13.65
CA GLY A 402 -6.00 -37.60 14.89
C GLY A 402 -5.82 -36.54 15.98
N LEU A 403 -4.96 -36.83 16.95
CA LEU A 403 -4.78 -36.03 18.17
C LEU A 403 -3.64 -35.02 18.02
N ILE A 404 -3.72 -33.91 18.77
CA ILE A 404 -2.56 -33.03 18.99
C ILE A 404 -1.63 -33.73 19.99
N PRO A 405 -0.39 -34.12 19.60
CA PRO A 405 0.49 -34.91 20.46
C PRO A 405 0.99 -34.09 21.65
N THR A 406 1.10 -34.74 22.83
CA THR A 406 1.58 -34.08 24.04
C THR A 406 3.04 -33.63 23.93
N SER A 407 3.83 -34.24 23.03
CA SER A 407 5.21 -33.85 22.74
C SER A 407 5.34 -32.43 22.18
N ILE A 408 4.28 -31.82 21.65
CA ILE A 408 4.29 -30.40 21.24
C ILE A 408 4.78 -29.50 22.38
N GLY A 409 4.47 -29.82 23.63
CA GLY A 409 4.95 -29.09 24.80
C GLY A 409 6.47 -29.15 25.04
N GLN A 410 7.24 -29.86 24.21
CA GLN A 410 8.71 -29.91 24.27
C GLN A 410 9.38 -28.91 23.28
N LEU A 411 8.59 -28.22 22.46
CA LEU A 411 9.06 -27.25 21.45
C LEU A 411 9.36 -25.89 22.11
N ASN A 412 10.38 -25.83 22.97
CA ASN A 412 10.64 -24.68 23.86
C ASN A 412 10.85 -23.32 23.15
N TYR A 413 11.24 -23.34 21.87
CA TYR A 413 11.48 -22.13 21.06
C TYR A 413 10.27 -21.75 20.19
N LEU A 414 9.16 -22.48 20.27
CA LEU A 414 7.99 -22.25 19.43
C LEU A 414 7.32 -20.91 19.78
N VAL A 415 7.17 -20.07 18.77
CA VAL A 415 6.54 -18.74 18.84
C VAL A 415 5.15 -18.76 18.21
N SER A 416 4.96 -19.52 17.13
CA SER A 416 3.68 -19.61 16.43
C SER A 416 3.34 -21.06 16.08
N LEU A 417 2.15 -21.48 16.49
CA LEU A 417 1.56 -22.77 16.15
C LEU A 417 0.19 -22.53 15.49
N ASP A 418 0.08 -22.86 14.20
CA ASP A 418 -1.18 -22.79 13.47
C ASP A 418 -1.56 -24.16 12.90
N LEU A 419 -2.55 -24.78 13.54
CA LEU A 419 -3.15 -26.06 13.18
C LEU A 419 -4.59 -25.89 12.69
N SER A 420 -5.05 -24.66 12.46
CA SER A 420 -6.44 -24.36 12.16
C SER A 420 -6.90 -24.97 10.82
N ARG A 421 -8.22 -25.11 10.63
CA ARG A 421 -8.83 -25.61 9.38
C ARG A 421 -8.30 -26.98 8.98
N ASN A 422 -8.38 -27.94 9.90
CA ASN A 422 -7.97 -29.33 9.71
C ASN A 422 -9.09 -30.27 10.24
N GLN A 423 -8.77 -31.54 10.44
CA GLN A 423 -9.67 -32.58 10.96
C GLN A 423 -9.16 -33.15 12.30
N LEU A 424 -8.44 -32.33 13.09
CA LEU A 424 -7.87 -32.75 14.36
C LEU A 424 -8.97 -32.89 15.42
N GLY A 425 -8.87 -33.92 16.25
CA GLY A 425 -9.84 -34.22 17.31
C GLY A 425 -9.18 -34.47 18.67
N GLY A 426 -10.01 -34.83 19.65
CA GLY A 426 -9.58 -35.00 21.03
C GLY A 426 -9.40 -33.69 21.78
N GLU A 427 -8.83 -33.78 22.98
CA GLU A 427 -8.67 -32.64 23.88
C GLU A 427 -7.43 -31.81 23.53
N ILE A 428 -7.46 -30.51 23.88
CA ILE A 428 -6.29 -29.65 23.82
C ILE A 428 -5.28 -30.13 24.89
N PRO A 429 -4.06 -30.56 24.52
CA PRO A 429 -3.14 -31.15 25.48
C PRO A 429 -2.64 -30.12 26.49
N THR A 430 -2.69 -30.47 27.78
CA THR A 430 -2.22 -29.60 28.88
C THR A 430 -0.72 -29.29 28.79
N SER A 431 0.05 -30.07 28.04
CA SER A 431 1.48 -29.84 27.81
C SER A 431 1.77 -28.55 27.02
N VAL A 432 0.78 -27.96 26.34
CA VAL A 432 0.93 -26.66 25.66
C VAL A 432 1.44 -25.58 26.63
N LYS A 433 1.09 -25.66 27.93
CA LYS A 433 1.58 -24.76 28.98
C LYS A 433 3.11 -24.62 29.07
N ASN A 434 3.83 -25.62 28.57
CA ASN A 434 5.29 -25.68 28.59
C ASN A 434 5.95 -24.91 27.42
N LEU A 435 5.20 -24.05 26.70
CA LEU A 435 5.68 -23.27 25.56
C LEU A 435 5.85 -21.78 25.94
N PRO A 436 6.97 -21.39 26.59
CA PRO A 436 7.10 -20.07 27.22
C PRO A 436 7.13 -18.89 26.22
N ASN A 437 7.55 -19.15 24.98
CA ASN A 437 7.70 -18.15 23.93
C ASN A 437 6.50 -18.07 22.98
N LEU A 438 5.45 -18.86 23.21
CA LEU A 438 4.32 -18.95 22.30
C LEU A 438 3.51 -17.65 22.29
N GLU A 439 3.49 -16.98 21.15
CA GLU A 439 2.72 -15.76 20.92
C GLU A 439 1.40 -16.03 20.19
N ARG A 440 1.34 -17.08 19.35
CA ARG A 440 0.13 -17.43 18.59
C ARG A 440 -0.17 -18.92 18.73
N LEU A 441 -1.38 -19.21 19.18
CA LEU A 441 -1.97 -20.55 19.17
C LEU A 441 -3.29 -20.50 18.41
N SER A 442 -3.30 -21.09 17.21
CA SER A 442 -4.47 -21.17 16.34
C SER A 442 -4.86 -22.61 16.10
N LEU A 443 -6.01 -23.01 16.65
CA LEU A 443 -6.58 -24.35 16.58
C LEU A 443 -8.01 -24.34 16.01
N GLY A 444 -8.48 -23.18 15.53
CA GLY A 444 -9.85 -22.99 15.05
C GLY A 444 -10.22 -23.89 13.87
N HIS A 445 -11.51 -24.12 13.63
CA HIS A 445 -12.02 -24.97 12.55
C HIS A 445 -11.43 -26.39 12.56
N ASN A 446 -11.63 -27.11 13.66
CA ASN A 446 -11.24 -28.52 13.84
C ASN A 446 -12.39 -29.29 14.54
N PHE A 447 -12.13 -30.54 14.95
CA PHE A 447 -13.05 -31.37 15.73
C PHE A 447 -12.62 -31.53 17.20
N LEU A 448 -11.90 -30.54 17.76
CA LEU A 448 -11.40 -30.61 19.14
C LEU A 448 -12.56 -30.59 20.14
N ASN A 449 -12.47 -31.41 21.18
CA ASN A 449 -13.49 -31.57 22.20
C ASN A 449 -12.89 -31.41 23.61
N GLY A 450 -13.70 -31.66 24.65
CA GLY A 450 -13.31 -31.43 26.04
C GLY A 450 -13.30 -29.94 26.41
N THR A 451 -12.65 -29.62 27.52
CA THR A 451 -12.63 -28.26 28.10
C THR A 451 -11.40 -27.47 27.67
N ILE A 452 -11.50 -26.14 27.70
CA ILE A 452 -10.32 -25.26 27.56
C ILE A 452 -9.41 -25.43 28.81
N PRO A 453 -8.15 -25.88 28.67
CA PRO A 453 -7.27 -26.10 29.81
C PRO A 453 -6.97 -24.79 30.56
N THR A 454 -7.07 -24.83 31.90
CA THR A 454 -6.76 -23.67 32.75
C THR A 454 -5.30 -23.25 32.68
N GLU A 455 -4.41 -24.18 32.39
CA GLU A 455 -2.96 -24.01 32.32
C GLU A 455 -2.50 -23.16 31.12
N ILE A 456 -3.40 -22.81 30.20
CA ILE A 456 -3.12 -21.82 29.14
C ILE A 456 -2.70 -20.47 29.74
N ASN A 457 -3.09 -20.16 30.98
CA ASN A 457 -2.65 -18.96 31.68
C ASN A 457 -1.12 -18.88 31.89
N GLN A 458 -0.38 -19.99 31.77
CA GLN A 458 1.08 -20.03 31.87
C GLN A 458 1.79 -19.50 30.61
N LEU A 459 1.04 -19.30 29.52
CA LEU A 459 1.56 -18.77 28.25
C LEU A 459 1.64 -17.24 28.28
N HIS A 460 2.52 -16.69 29.12
CA HIS A 460 2.60 -15.24 29.34
C HIS A 460 2.95 -14.41 28.09
N SER A 461 3.52 -15.03 27.06
CA SER A 461 3.85 -14.40 25.77
C SER A 461 2.68 -14.38 24.78
N LEU A 462 1.56 -15.05 25.09
CA LEU A 462 0.47 -15.28 24.16
C LEU A 462 -0.26 -13.98 23.79
N LYS A 463 -0.34 -13.72 22.49
CA LYS A 463 -1.02 -12.56 21.87
C LYS A 463 -2.29 -12.96 21.15
N VAL A 464 -2.33 -14.15 20.57
CA VAL A 464 -3.48 -14.66 19.79
C VAL A 464 -3.82 -16.06 20.25
N LEU A 465 -5.06 -16.24 20.69
CA LEU A 465 -5.68 -17.53 20.97
C LEU A 465 -6.95 -17.69 20.13
N ASP A 466 -6.90 -18.60 19.16
CA ASP A 466 -8.05 -18.95 18.33
C ASP A 466 -8.42 -20.43 18.53
N LEU A 467 -9.57 -20.66 19.15
CA LEU A 467 -10.19 -21.97 19.35
C LEU A 467 -11.57 -22.05 18.68
N SER A 468 -11.90 -21.10 17.79
CA SER A 468 -13.21 -20.96 17.16
C SER A 468 -13.60 -22.21 16.35
N SER A 469 -14.90 -22.42 16.13
CA SER A 469 -15.41 -23.50 15.26
C SER A 469 -14.86 -24.90 15.63
N ASN A 470 -15.08 -25.32 16.87
CA ASN A 470 -14.70 -26.63 17.41
C ASN A 470 -15.89 -27.28 18.17
N LEU A 471 -15.65 -28.35 18.91
CA LEU A 471 -16.63 -29.06 19.74
C LEU A 471 -16.36 -28.87 21.24
N LEU A 472 -15.68 -27.78 21.64
CA LEU A 472 -15.27 -27.54 23.02
C LEU A 472 -16.48 -27.32 23.94
N THR A 473 -16.40 -27.86 25.15
CA THR A 473 -17.44 -27.80 26.19
C THR A 473 -16.91 -27.22 27.49
N GLY A 474 -17.78 -27.05 28.49
CA GLY A 474 -17.41 -26.51 29.80
C GLY A 474 -17.31 -24.99 29.82
N ASP A 475 -16.88 -24.46 30.96
CA ASP A 475 -16.86 -23.02 31.22
C ASP A 475 -15.61 -22.36 30.62
N ILE A 476 -15.73 -21.07 30.25
CA ILE A 476 -14.58 -20.25 29.84
C ILE A 476 -13.69 -19.99 31.08
N PRO A 477 -12.42 -20.42 31.12
CA PRO A 477 -11.55 -20.20 32.27
C PRO A 477 -11.31 -18.69 32.49
N GLY A 478 -11.68 -18.19 33.67
CA GLY A 478 -11.48 -16.78 34.03
C GLY A 478 -10.00 -16.34 34.03
N VAL A 479 -9.09 -17.30 34.24
CA VAL A 479 -7.63 -17.11 34.21
C VAL A 479 -7.09 -16.68 32.83
N LEU A 480 -7.87 -16.83 31.76
CA LEU A 480 -7.49 -16.31 30.43
C LEU A 480 -7.43 -14.78 30.41
N ALA A 481 -8.16 -14.10 31.30
CA ALA A 481 -8.10 -12.65 31.44
C ALA A 481 -6.78 -12.17 32.07
N ASP A 482 -6.01 -13.06 32.71
CA ASP A 482 -4.72 -12.74 33.33
C ASP A 482 -3.59 -12.63 32.28
N LEU A 483 -3.83 -13.06 31.04
CA LEU A 483 -2.89 -12.96 29.92
C LEU A 483 -2.84 -11.52 29.39
N THR A 484 -2.00 -10.70 30.02
CA THR A 484 -1.87 -9.25 29.72
C THR A 484 -1.38 -8.91 28.30
N ASN A 485 -0.72 -9.84 27.61
CA ASN A 485 -0.30 -9.68 26.22
C ASN A 485 -1.36 -10.12 25.20
N LEU A 486 -2.47 -10.72 25.65
CA LEU A 486 -3.49 -11.27 24.77
C LEU A 486 -4.26 -10.13 24.08
N THR A 487 -4.18 -10.13 22.75
CA THR A 487 -4.83 -9.14 21.86
C THR A 487 -6.03 -9.72 21.12
N ALA A 488 -5.99 -11.02 20.81
CA ALA A 488 -7.07 -11.71 20.12
C ALA A 488 -7.49 -12.98 20.88
N LEU A 489 -8.78 -13.06 21.19
CA LEU A 489 -9.42 -14.23 21.80
C LEU A 489 -10.67 -14.61 21.00
N LEU A 490 -10.60 -15.70 20.26
CA LEU A 490 -11.67 -16.22 19.41
C LEU A 490 -12.12 -17.59 19.91
N LEU A 491 -13.33 -17.66 20.46
CA LEU A 491 -13.94 -18.90 21.00
C LEU A 491 -15.32 -19.17 20.38
N ASP A 492 -15.69 -18.46 19.33
CA ASP A 492 -17.00 -18.57 18.69
C ASP A 492 -17.25 -19.95 18.08
N ASN A 493 -18.52 -20.29 17.83
CA ASN A 493 -18.93 -21.55 17.21
C ASN A 493 -18.41 -22.79 17.97
N ASN A 494 -18.72 -22.88 19.26
CA ASN A 494 -18.38 -24.02 20.12
C ASN A 494 -19.61 -24.44 20.96
N LYS A 495 -19.41 -25.33 21.94
CA LYS A 495 -20.44 -25.77 22.89
C LYS A 495 -20.14 -25.30 24.32
N LEU A 496 -19.47 -24.15 24.46
CA LEU A 496 -19.06 -23.61 25.76
C LEU A 496 -20.28 -23.20 26.59
N THR A 497 -20.20 -23.41 27.90
CA THR A 497 -21.26 -23.17 28.88
C THR A 497 -20.80 -22.17 29.96
N GLY A 498 -21.62 -21.97 30.99
CA GLY A 498 -21.27 -21.12 32.12
C GLY A 498 -21.46 -19.63 31.85
N LYS A 499 -20.82 -18.79 32.65
CA LYS A 499 -20.90 -17.33 32.55
C LYS A 499 -19.68 -16.77 31.83
N ILE A 500 -19.84 -15.62 31.16
CA ILE A 500 -18.69 -14.84 30.67
C ILE A 500 -17.93 -14.27 31.89
N PRO A 501 -16.65 -14.62 32.10
CA PRO A 501 -15.88 -14.10 33.23
C PRO A 501 -15.80 -12.56 33.21
N SER A 502 -16.20 -11.92 34.32
CA SER A 502 -16.19 -10.45 34.42
C SER A 502 -14.79 -9.84 34.36
N ALA A 503 -13.75 -10.64 34.54
CA ALA A 503 -12.35 -10.22 34.40
C ALA A 503 -12.03 -9.69 32.98
N PHE A 504 -12.71 -10.20 31.93
CA PHE A 504 -12.49 -9.72 30.56
C PHE A 504 -12.92 -8.27 30.34
N ALA A 505 -13.87 -7.74 31.11
CA ALA A 505 -14.26 -6.33 31.02
C ALA A 505 -13.14 -5.37 31.47
N LYS A 506 -12.14 -5.88 32.20
CA LYS A 506 -10.98 -5.12 32.67
C LYS A 506 -9.75 -5.29 31.76
N SER A 507 -9.82 -6.15 30.74
CA SER A 507 -8.71 -6.35 29.81
C SER A 507 -8.58 -5.14 28.88
N THR A 508 -7.42 -4.50 28.92
CA THR A 508 -7.06 -3.36 28.07
C THR A 508 -6.29 -3.75 26.82
N SER A 509 -5.82 -5.00 26.74
CA SER A 509 -5.00 -5.52 25.64
C SER A 509 -5.83 -6.12 24.50
N LEU A 510 -7.01 -6.67 24.81
CA LEU A 510 -7.88 -7.33 23.84
C LEU A 510 -8.47 -6.33 22.84
N THR A 511 -8.14 -6.53 21.57
CA THR A 511 -8.66 -5.78 20.42
C THR A 511 -9.62 -6.60 19.58
N MET A 512 -9.46 -7.92 19.59
CA MET A 512 -10.31 -8.87 18.88
C MET A 512 -10.86 -9.90 19.87
N PHE A 513 -12.17 -9.92 20.03
CA PHE A 513 -12.86 -10.77 21.01
C PHE A 513 -14.14 -11.31 20.39
N ASN A 514 -14.31 -12.63 20.37
CA ASN A 514 -15.51 -13.26 19.83
C ASN A 514 -15.88 -14.53 20.60
N LEU A 515 -17.07 -14.55 21.18
CA LEU A 515 -17.68 -15.66 21.92
C LEU A 515 -19.03 -16.08 21.31
N SER A 516 -19.35 -15.61 20.10
CA SER A 516 -20.64 -15.86 19.46
C SER A 516 -20.91 -17.35 19.22
N PHE A 517 -22.18 -17.72 19.08
CA PHE A 517 -22.61 -19.09 18.76
C PHE A 517 -22.06 -20.14 19.73
N ASN A 518 -22.36 -19.97 21.03
CA ASN A 518 -22.06 -20.90 22.11
C ASN A 518 -23.33 -21.13 22.97
N ASN A 519 -23.20 -21.76 24.13
CA ASN A 519 -24.28 -21.97 25.11
C ASN A 519 -24.03 -21.20 26.42
N LEU A 520 -23.48 -19.99 26.31
CA LEU A 520 -23.14 -19.13 27.45
C LEU A 520 -24.39 -18.53 28.10
N SER A 521 -24.31 -18.28 29.41
CA SER A 521 -25.42 -17.86 30.27
C SER A 521 -25.07 -16.67 31.17
N GLY A 522 -26.10 -16.02 31.72
CA GLY A 522 -25.95 -14.90 32.66
C GLY A 522 -25.78 -13.53 31.99
N PRO A 523 -25.40 -12.49 32.77
CA PRO A 523 -25.25 -11.13 32.28
C PRO A 523 -23.98 -10.97 31.44
N VAL A 524 -24.05 -10.14 30.39
CA VAL A 524 -22.87 -9.72 29.61
C VAL A 524 -22.13 -8.64 30.40
N PRO A 525 -20.84 -8.84 30.76
CA PRO A 525 -20.07 -7.82 31.47
C PRO A 525 -19.80 -6.62 30.55
N ALA A 526 -20.59 -5.56 30.69
CA ALA A 526 -20.60 -4.43 29.76
C ALA A 526 -19.36 -3.52 29.93
N ASN A 527 -18.57 -3.39 28.86
CA ASN A 527 -17.60 -2.31 28.63
C ASN A 527 -17.53 -2.05 27.11
N SER A 528 -17.69 -0.79 26.69
CA SER A 528 -17.86 -0.38 25.29
C SER A 528 -16.68 -0.68 24.36
N ASN A 529 -15.50 -1.00 24.91
CA ASN A 529 -14.27 -1.19 24.13
C ASN A 529 -13.91 -2.66 23.87
N THR A 530 -14.26 -3.59 24.76
CA THR A 530 -13.76 -4.99 24.71
C THR A 530 -14.85 -6.01 24.43
N VAL A 531 -16.01 -5.93 25.08
CA VAL A 531 -17.13 -6.89 24.94
C VAL A 531 -18.30 -6.18 24.30
N ARG A 532 -18.41 -6.31 22.97
CA ARG A 532 -19.49 -5.72 22.17
C ARG A 532 -20.61 -6.74 21.93
N CYS A 533 -21.85 -6.30 21.71
CA CYS A 533 -22.98 -7.23 21.57
C CYS A 533 -22.87 -8.16 20.33
N ASP A 534 -22.21 -7.71 19.27
CA ASP A 534 -21.87 -8.52 18.10
C ASP A 534 -20.93 -9.68 18.46
N SER A 535 -20.02 -9.50 19.42
CA SER A 535 -19.09 -10.54 19.89
C SER A 535 -19.73 -11.68 20.70
N VAL A 536 -21.00 -11.59 21.08
CA VAL A 536 -21.70 -12.60 21.92
C VAL A 536 -23.00 -13.11 21.30
N ILE A 537 -23.30 -12.74 20.06
CA ILE A 537 -24.53 -13.14 19.35
C ILE A 537 -24.66 -14.67 19.26
N GLY A 538 -25.89 -15.19 19.21
CA GLY A 538 -26.11 -16.63 19.05
C GLY A 538 -25.91 -17.48 20.31
N ASN A 539 -25.78 -16.85 21.49
CA ASN A 539 -25.82 -17.53 22.78
C ASN A 539 -27.23 -17.48 23.38
N PRO A 540 -28.02 -18.57 23.38
CA PRO A 540 -29.44 -18.54 23.72
C PRO A 540 -29.72 -18.33 25.21
N LEU A 541 -28.75 -18.58 26.09
CA LEU A 541 -28.90 -18.50 27.56
C LEU A 541 -28.40 -17.17 28.15
N LEU A 542 -27.86 -16.26 27.33
CA LEU A 542 -27.43 -14.94 27.78
C LEU A 542 -28.64 -14.03 28.04
N GLN A 543 -28.54 -13.20 29.07
CA GLN A 543 -29.49 -12.11 29.27
C GLN A 543 -29.36 -11.11 28.11
N SER A 544 -30.49 -10.59 27.61
CA SER A 544 -30.54 -9.78 26.40
C SER A 544 -29.52 -8.64 26.41
N CYS A 545 -28.65 -8.60 25.39
CA CYS A 545 -27.74 -7.50 25.14
C CYS A 545 -28.58 -6.31 24.63
N HIS A 546 -29.01 -5.44 25.53
CA HIS A 546 -29.79 -4.25 25.15
C HIS A 546 -28.90 -3.32 24.32
N MET A 547 -29.06 -3.35 22.99
CA MET A 547 -28.87 -2.15 22.20
C MET A 547 -29.82 -1.10 22.77
N TYR A 548 -29.29 0.07 23.11
CA TYR A 548 -30.13 1.26 23.32
C TYR A 548 -30.82 1.59 22.00
N THR A 549 -31.93 0.91 21.73
CA THR A 549 -32.91 1.37 20.77
C THR A 549 -33.54 2.62 21.39
N LEU A 550 -33.13 3.80 20.95
CA LEU A 550 -33.92 5.02 21.19
C LEU A 550 -35.25 4.82 20.48
N ALA A 551 -36.21 4.28 21.22
CA ALA A 551 -37.58 4.11 20.78
C ALA A 551 -38.16 5.49 20.44
N VAL A 552 -38.60 5.63 19.20
CA VAL A 552 -39.57 6.65 18.78
C VAL A 552 -40.86 6.40 19.57
N PRO A 553 -41.50 7.43 20.18
CA PRO A 553 -42.83 7.26 20.72
C PRO A 553 -43.83 7.21 19.56
N SER A 554 -44.46 6.07 19.38
CA SER A 554 -45.67 5.93 18.56
C SER A 554 -46.82 6.67 19.26
N ALA A 555 -47.18 7.82 18.72
CA ALA A 555 -48.50 8.39 18.93
C ALA A 555 -49.55 7.57 18.15
N ALA A 556 -50.76 7.55 18.71
CA ALA A 556 -52.01 7.00 18.19
C ALA A 556 -52.23 5.48 18.40
N GLN A 557 -52.93 5.15 19.49
CA GLN A 557 -54.33 4.72 19.34
C GLN A 557 -55.16 5.08 20.57
N GLN A 558 -56.28 5.76 20.28
CA GLN A 558 -57.35 6.11 21.19
C GLN A 558 -58.05 4.85 21.72
N GLY A 559 -58.56 4.95 22.95
CA GLY A 559 -59.92 4.47 23.21
C GLY A 559 -60.15 3.67 24.49
N ARG A 560 -60.87 4.34 25.42
CA ARG A 560 -61.84 3.79 26.37
C ARG A 560 -61.34 3.09 27.64
N GLY A 561 -61.69 3.72 28.76
CA GLY A 561 -62.62 3.08 29.70
C GLY A 561 -62.15 2.91 31.14
N LEU A 562 -62.73 3.75 32.01
CA LEU A 562 -63.25 3.42 33.35
C LEU A 562 -62.25 3.18 34.51
N ASN A 563 -62.22 4.17 35.41
CA ASN A 563 -62.31 4.12 36.87
C ASN A 563 -61.92 2.81 37.59
N SER A 564 -61.02 2.91 38.58
CA SER A 564 -61.35 2.67 40.00
C SER A 564 -60.22 3.09 40.93
N ASN A 565 -60.62 3.61 42.08
CA ASN A 565 -59.83 4.08 43.21
C ASN A 565 -59.04 2.96 43.91
N ASP A 566 -57.96 3.33 44.60
CA ASP A 566 -57.75 3.11 46.06
C ASP A 566 -56.25 3.34 46.39
N TYR A 567 -55.91 4.42 47.10
CA TYR A 567 -55.86 4.60 48.57
C TYR A 567 -54.58 4.05 49.22
N ASN A 568 -53.76 5.00 49.71
CA ASN A 568 -52.92 5.04 50.91
C ASN A 568 -51.94 3.85 51.20
N ASP A 569 -50.77 4.05 51.80
CA ASP A 569 -50.60 4.76 53.07
C ASP A 569 -49.12 4.97 53.46
N THR A 570 -48.94 6.02 54.25
CA THR A 570 -47.99 6.24 55.36
C THR A 570 -46.47 6.13 55.21
N SER A 571 -45.84 7.31 55.26
CA SER A 571 -44.63 7.63 56.06
C SER A 571 -44.90 7.55 57.58
N PRO A 572 -43.88 7.56 58.47
CA PRO A 572 -43.64 8.82 59.20
C PRO A 572 -42.18 9.13 59.67
N THR A 573 -41.84 10.43 59.59
CA THR A 573 -41.14 11.34 60.56
C THR A 573 -39.77 10.98 61.20
N ASP A 574 -38.66 11.69 60.92
CA ASP A 574 -38.12 12.99 61.49
C ASP A 574 -37.46 12.83 62.90
N PRO A 575 -36.48 13.65 63.40
CA PRO A 575 -36.09 15.00 62.93
C PRO A 575 -34.59 15.43 62.94
N GLN A 576 -34.32 16.40 62.05
CA GLN A 576 -33.51 17.63 62.14
C GLN A 576 -32.12 17.68 62.84
N ASN A 577 -31.13 18.17 62.08
CA ASN A 577 -30.30 19.29 62.56
C ASN A 577 -29.76 20.17 61.41
N GLN A 578 -29.81 21.49 61.65
CA GLN A 578 -29.59 22.58 60.70
C GLN A 578 -28.10 22.85 60.41
N GLY A 579 -27.81 23.36 59.21
CA GLY A 579 -26.53 23.97 58.86
C GLY A 579 -26.58 24.55 57.44
N GLY A 580 -26.86 25.85 57.32
CA GLY A 580 -26.96 26.53 56.03
C GLY A 580 -25.63 26.66 55.30
N SER A 581 -25.67 26.47 53.98
CA SER A 581 -24.67 26.95 53.02
C SER A 581 -25.27 26.86 51.62
N ASN A 582 -25.36 28.00 50.94
CA ASN A 582 -25.90 28.15 49.59
C ASN A 582 -25.25 27.16 48.60
N SER A 583 -26.02 26.18 48.11
CA SER A 583 -25.60 25.39 46.95
C SER A 583 -25.95 26.15 45.67
N PHE A 584 -24.93 26.46 44.89
CA PHE A 584 -25.09 26.98 43.54
C PHE A 584 -25.76 25.91 42.66
N ASN A 585 -26.74 26.32 41.85
CA ASN A 585 -27.41 25.44 40.90
C ASN A 585 -26.37 24.76 39.98
N ALA A 586 -26.58 23.50 39.61
CA ALA A 586 -25.65 22.69 38.80
C ALA A 586 -25.23 23.33 37.46
N ILE A 587 -25.98 24.34 37.00
CA ILE A 587 -25.68 25.14 35.80
C ILE A 587 -24.52 26.12 36.04
N GLU A 588 -24.37 26.66 37.25
CA GLU A 588 -23.25 27.56 37.60
C GLU A 588 -21.93 26.79 37.71
N ILE A 589 -21.95 25.58 38.29
CA ILE A 589 -20.76 24.71 38.40
C ILE A 589 -20.32 24.21 37.02
N ALA A 590 -21.26 23.88 36.12
CA ALA A 590 -20.96 23.53 34.73
C ALA A 590 -20.39 24.73 33.95
N SER A 591 -20.86 25.95 34.21
CA SER A 591 -20.34 27.15 33.55
C SER A 591 -18.91 27.48 34.01
N ILE A 592 -18.63 27.36 35.32
CA ILE A 592 -17.31 27.67 35.88
C ILE A 592 -16.30 26.63 35.42
N THR A 593 -16.62 25.34 35.49
CA THR A 593 -15.71 24.27 35.04
C THR A 593 -15.40 24.32 33.54
N SER A 594 -16.37 24.73 32.70
CA SER A 594 -16.14 24.95 31.27
C SER A 594 -15.22 26.15 31.02
N ALA A 595 -15.38 27.25 31.78
CA ALA A 595 -14.54 28.43 31.66
C ALA A 595 -13.10 28.17 32.14
N THR A 596 -12.90 27.44 33.25
CA THR A 596 -11.55 27.09 33.73
C THR A 596 -10.83 26.15 32.76
N ALA A 597 -11.55 25.21 32.13
CA ALA A 597 -10.98 24.33 31.11
C ALA A 597 -10.53 25.13 29.87
N ILE A 598 -11.34 26.08 29.40
CA ILE A 598 -11.00 26.94 28.26
C ILE A 598 -9.79 27.83 28.58
N VAL A 599 -9.76 28.43 29.77
CA VAL A 599 -8.63 29.27 30.22
C VAL A 599 -7.36 28.44 30.39
N SER A 600 -7.46 27.22 30.89
CA SER A 600 -6.31 26.29 31.04
C SER A 600 -5.77 25.84 29.69
N VAL A 601 -6.65 25.57 28.71
CA VAL A 601 -6.26 25.24 27.33
C VAL A 601 -5.63 26.44 26.65
N LEU A 602 -6.17 27.65 26.83
CA LEU A 602 -5.58 28.88 26.30
C LEU A 602 -4.22 29.17 26.91
N LEU A 603 -4.05 28.98 28.22
CA LEU A 603 -2.75 29.10 28.89
C LEU A 603 -1.76 28.05 28.39
N ALA A 604 -2.19 26.81 28.22
CA ALA A 604 -1.35 25.74 27.67
C ALA A 604 -0.94 26.06 26.22
N LEU A 605 -1.84 26.58 25.39
CA LEU A 605 -1.56 27.01 24.02
C LEU A 605 -0.64 28.24 23.98
N ILE A 606 -0.77 29.18 24.92
CA ILE A 606 0.13 30.34 25.04
C ILE A 606 1.52 29.89 25.51
N VAL A 607 1.61 28.97 26.47
CA VAL A 607 2.89 28.38 26.90
C VAL A 607 3.52 27.59 25.77
N LEU A 608 2.74 26.80 25.02
CA LEU A 608 3.19 26.08 23.83
C LEU A 608 3.62 27.05 22.72
N PHE A 609 2.93 28.18 22.54
CA PHE A 609 3.29 29.25 21.60
C PHE A 609 4.58 29.98 22.01
N ILE A 610 4.79 30.20 23.32
CA ILE A 610 6.02 30.79 23.85
C ILE A 610 7.18 29.78 23.75
N TYR A 611 6.93 28.50 24.00
CA TYR A 611 7.91 27.42 23.88
C TYR A 611 8.34 27.21 22.42
N THR A 612 7.38 27.20 21.49
CA THR A 612 7.64 27.13 20.04
C THR A 612 8.33 28.39 19.51
N ARG A 613 8.09 29.57 20.11
CA ARG A 613 8.86 30.80 19.80
C ARG A 613 10.26 30.82 20.40
N LYS A 614 10.52 30.17 21.54
CA LYS A 614 11.85 30.07 22.15
C LYS A 614 12.73 28.97 21.54
N CYS A 615 12.12 27.93 20.95
CA CYS A 615 12.81 26.91 20.15
C CYS A 615 12.91 27.25 18.65
N ALA A 616 12.58 28.49 18.25
CA ALA A 616 12.93 28.98 16.92
C ALA A 616 14.43 29.37 16.91
N PRO A 617 15.27 28.76 16.07
CA PRO A 617 16.61 29.26 15.86
C PRO A 617 16.52 30.70 15.33
N ARG A 618 17.27 31.62 15.93
CA ARG A 618 17.41 33.01 15.45
C ARG A 618 17.97 32.99 14.02
N MET A 619 17.09 33.05 13.02
CA MET A 619 17.46 33.35 11.65
C MET A 619 17.64 34.86 11.49
N SER A 620 18.86 35.31 11.72
CA SER A 620 19.40 36.52 11.09
C SER A 620 20.29 36.03 9.95
N GLY A 621 19.90 36.29 8.70
CA GLY A 621 20.71 35.95 7.54
C GLY A 621 19.91 35.85 6.25
N ARG A 622 19.63 37.00 5.66
CA ARG A 622 19.02 37.18 4.33
C ARG A 622 19.95 36.56 3.28
N SER A 623 19.59 35.42 2.67
CA SER A 623 20.23 34.94 1.44
C SER A 623 19.16 34.60 0.39
N SER A 624 19.28 35.30 -0.74
CA SER A 624 18.39 35.22 -1.89
C SER A 624 18.63 33.92 -2.66
N ARG A 625 17.90 32.86 -2.32
CA ARG A 625 17.87 31.59 -3.09
C ARG A 625 16.96 31.71 -4.30
N ARG A 626 17.44 31.29 -5.48
CA ARG A 626 16.76 31.36 -6.78
C ARG A 626 15.41 30.64 -6.74
N ARG A 627 14.40 31.29 -7.30
CA ARG A 627 13.00 30.87 -7.32
C ARG A 627 12.64 30.48 -8.77
N GLU A 628 12.83 29.23 -9.13
CA GLU A 628 12.65 28.77 -10.52
C GLU A 628 11.34 27.97 -10.69
N VAL A 629 10.67 28.16 -11.82
CA VAL A 629 9.42 27.48 -12.20
C VAL A 629 9.73 26.53 -13.35
N ILE A 630 9.32 25.27 -13.22
CA ILE A 630 9.50 24.22 -14.23
C ILE A 630 8.18 24.09 -15.01
N THR A 631 8.23 24.19 -16.34
CA THR A 631 7.04 24.15 -17.21
C THR A 631 7.01 22.88 -18.05
N PHE A 632 5.86 22.21 -18.12
CA PHE A 632 5.58 21.08 -19.01
C PHE A 632 4.97 21.51 -20.34
N GLN A 633 4.42 22.72 -20.40
CA GLN A 633 3.80 23.28 -21.60
C GLN A 633 4.24 24.72 -21.80
N ASP A 634 4.66 25.03 -23.01
CA ASP A 634 4.85 26.40 -23.44
C ASP A 634 3.47 27.03 -23.73
N ILE A 635 3.13 28.06 -22.95
CA ILE A 635 1.90 28.84 -23.13
C ILE A 635 2.17 30.16 -23.86
N GLY A 636 3.32 30.29 -24.52
CA GLY A 636 3.73 31.45 -25.30
C GLY A 636 4.21 32.64 -24.46
N VAL A 637 4.32 32.46 -23.13
CA VAL A 637 4.73 33.51 -22.18
C VAL A 637 5.64 32.89 -21.12
N PRO A 638 6.81 33.50 -20.82
CA PRO A 638 7.70 32.99 -19.79
C PRO A 638 7.07 33.14 -18.39
N ILE A 639 6.95 32.03 -17.67
CA ILE A 639 6.42 32.00 -16.29
C ILE A 639 7.61 31.93 -15.32
N THR A 640 7.82 32.97 -14.52
CA THR A 640 8.80 32.96 -13.42
C THR A 640 8.11 33.01 -12.06
N TYR A 641 8.80 32.65 -11.00
CA TYR A 641 8.25 32.74 -9.65
C TYR A 641 7.80 34.18 -9.31
N GLU A 642 8.58 35.20 -9.68
CA GLU A 642 8.22 36.60 -9.39
C GLU A 642 6.92 36.99 -10.10
N THR A 643 6.72 36.52 -11.34
CA THR A 643 5.47 36.77 -12.07
C THR A 643 4.28 36.11 -11.40
N VAL A 644 4.43 34.86 -10.94
CA VAL A 644 3.36 34.14 -10.21
C VAL A 644 3.02 34.80 -8.89
N VAL A 645 4.03 35.16 -8.09
CA VAL A 645 3.82 35.83 -6.80
C VAL A 645 3.19 37.22 -7.00
N ARG A 646 3.60 37.96 -8.03
CA ARG A 646 3.00 39.26 -8.35
C ARG A 646 1.54 39.10 -8.82
N ALA A 647 1.30 38.20 -9.77
CA ALA A 647 -0.01 37.95 -10.36
C ALA A 647 -1.04 37.43 -9.34
N THR A 648 -0.59 36.70 -8.32
CA THR A 648 -1.44 36.25 -7.21
C THR A 648 -1.61 37.31 -6.11
N GLY A 649 -1.00 38.49 -6.22
CA GLY A 649 -1.02 39.52 -5.18
C GLY A 649 -0.27 39.11 -3.91
N SER A 650 0.83 38.36 -4.06
CA SER A 650 1.52 37.65 -2.98
C SER A 650 0.62 36.65 -2.26
N PHE A 651 -0.12 35.86 -3.05
CA PHE A 651 -1.12 34.90 -2.56
C PHE A 651 -2.17 35.56 -1.66
N ASN A 652 -2.70 36.70 -2.11
CA ASN A 652 -3.75 37.41 -1.39
C ASN A 652 -5.04 36.57 -1.33
N ALA A 653 -5.73 36.60 -0.19
CA ALA A 653 -7.02 35.94 -0.03
C ALA A 653 -8.06 36.39 -1.07
N SER A 654 -7.98 37.64 -1.58
CA SER A 654 -8.87 38.13 -2.64
C SER A 654 -8.75 37.36 -3.96
N ASN A 655 -7.60 36.74 -4.22
CA ASN A 655 -7.34 35.95 -5.42
C ASN A 655 -7.54 34.45 -5.16
N CYS A 656 -7.84 34.04 -3.94
CA CYS A 656 -8.10 32.64 -3.60
C CYS A 656 -9.46 32.21 -4.19
N ILE A 657 -9.44 31.18 -5.04
CA ILE A 657 -10.62 30.62 -5.70
C ILE A 657 -11.08 29.29 -5.07
N GLY A 658 -10.29 28.72 -4.17
CA GLY A 658 -10.66 27.53 -3.42
C GLY A 658 -9.58 27.12 -2.43
N SER A 659 -9.98 26.49 -1.32
CA SER A 659 -9.07 25.98 -0.29
C SER A 659 -9.50 24.58 0.14
N GLY A 660 -8.58 23.62 0.12
CA GLY A 660 -8.82 22.23 0.51
C GLY A 660 -7.82 21.73 1.56
N GLY A 661 -7.90 20.44 1.90
CA GLY A 661 -7.04 19.81 2.91
C GLY A 661 -5.53 19.85 2.62
N PHE A 662 -5.17 20.16 1.37
CA PHE A 662 -3.82 19.99 0.81
C PHE A 662 -3.22 21.31 0.27
N GLY A 663 -4.00 22.38 0.21
CA GLY A 663 -3.52 23.66 -0.29
C GLY A 663 -4.66 24.62 -0.66
N ALA A 664 -4.28 25.82 -1.08
CA ALA A 664 -5.19 26.84 -1.59
C ALA A 664 -4.85 27.16 -3.05
N THR A 665 -5.90 27.31 -3.86
CA THR A 665 -5.80 27.63 -5.30
C THR A 665 -6.12 29.09 -5.52
N TYR A 666 -5.26 29.78 -6.26
CA TYR A 666 -5.34 31.21 -6.56
C TYR A 666 -5.51 31.44 -8.05
N LYS A 667 -6.36 32.39 -8.42
CA LYS A 667 -6.41 32.92 -9.78
C LYS A 667 -5.23 33.86 -10.01
N ALA A 668 -4.53 33.72 -11.12
CA ALA A 668 -3.42 34.58 -11.49
C ALA A 668 -3.47 34.94 -12.98
N GLU A 669 -3.29 36.21 -13.30
CA GLU A 669 -3.10 36.69 -14.66
C GLU A 669 -1.60 36.93 -14.90
N ILE A 670 -0.93 36.02 -15.59
CA ILE A 670 0.53 36.05 -15.75
C ILE A 670 0.97 37.13 -16.75
N SER A 671 0.16 37.33 -17.78
CA SER A 671 0.26 38.41 -18.75
C SER A 671 -1.15 38.77 -19.24
N PRO A 672 -1.36 39.93 -19.88
CA PRO A 672 -2.70 40.37 -20.29
C PRO A 672 -3.44 39.28 -21.09
N GLY A 673 -4.57 38.81 -20.54
CA GLY A 673 -5.39 37.75 -21.15
C GLY A 673 -4.94 36.31 -20.91
N VAL A 674 -3.81 36.08 -20.23
CA VAL A 674 -3.29 34.74 -19.90
C VAL A 674 -3.55 34.42 -18.44
N LEU A 675 -4.67 33.73 -18.19
CA LEU A 675 -5.11 33.31 -16.86
C LEU A 675 -4.66 31.88 -16.53
N VAL A 676 -4.10 31.70 -15.33
CA VAL A 676 -3.72 30.41 -14.76
C VAL A 676 -4.28 30.23 -13.35
N ALA A 677 -4.41 28.98 -12.92
CA ALA A 677 -4.74 28.62 -11.55
C ALA A 677 -3.48 28.13 -10.83
N ILE A 678 -3.17 28.70 -9.67
CA ILE A 678 -1.98 28.39 -8.88
C ILE A 678 -2.39 27.68 -7.60
N LYS A 679 -2.17 26.37 -7.49
CA LYS A 679 -2.42 25.60 -6.26
C LYS A 679 -1.18 25.64 -5.38
N ARG A 680 -1.20 26.46 -4.34
CA ARG A 680 -0.14 26.55 -3.32
C ARG A 680 -0.41 25.54 -2.22
N LEU A 681 0.55 24.66 -1.93
CA LEU A 681 0.37 23.60 -0.94
C LEU A 681 0.66 24.07 0.48
N SER A 682 -0.04 23.46 1.44
CA SER A 682 0.13 23.74 2.87
C SER A 682 1.40 23.08 3.41
N VAL A 683 2.41 23.89 3.76
CA VAL A 683 3.69 23.43 4.31
C VAL A 683 3.48 22.95 5.76
N GLY A 684 3.87 21.71 6.07
CA GLY A 684 3.78 21.12 7.42
C GLY A 684 2.87 19.90 7.61
N ARG A 685 2.23 19.39 6.53
CA ARG A 685 1.53 18.09 6.54
C ARG A 685 2.23 17.12 5.58
N PHE A 686 2.69 15.97 6.09
CA PHE A 686 3.36 14.91 5.32
C PHE A 686 2.59 14.46 4.06
N GLN A 687 1.25 14.52 4.09
CA GLN A 687 0.40 14.17 2.94
C GLN A 687 0.54 15.15 1.75
N GLY A 688 0.87 16.43 1.98
CA GLY A 688 0.92 17.44 0.91
C GLY A 688 2.04 17.21 -0.11
N VAL A 689 3.19 16.69 0.34
CA VAL A 689 4.34 16.39 -0.53
C VAL A 689 4.05 15.17 -1.42
N GLN A 690 3.45 14.12 -0.86
CA GLN A 690 3.07 12.92 -1.62
C GLN A 690 2.09 13.24 -2.75
N GLN A 691 1.09 14.08 -2.48
CA GLN A 691 0.12 14.50 -3.49
C GLN A 691 0.73 15.39 -4.57
N PHE A 692 1.66 16.28 -4.20
CA PHE A 692 2.39 17.09 -5.16
C PHE A 692 3.14 16.22 -6.18
N HIS A 693 3.83 15.18 -5.70
CA HIS A 693 4.52 14.24 -6.57
C HIS A 693 3.54 13.42 -7.43
N ALA A 694 2.41 12.97 -6.87
CA ALA A 694 1.39 12.24 -7.61
C ALA A 694 0.80 13.07 -8.77
N GLU A 695 0.52 14.35 -8.54
CA GLU A 695 0.00 15.26 -9.57
C GLU A 695 1.01 15.53 -10.67
N ILE A 696 2.27 15.80 -10.34
CA ILE A 696 3.34 15.99 -11.33
C ILE A 696 3.52 14.72 -12.17
N LYS A 697 3.56 13.57 -11.52
CA LYS A 697 3.81 12.28 -12.17
C LYS A 697 2.68 11.87 -13.12
N THR A 698 1.44 12.23 -12.80
CA THR A 698 0.26 11.93 -13.62
C THR A 698 0.03 13.02 -14.67
N LEU A 699 -0.38 14.22 -14.27
CA LEU A 699 -0.79 15.29 -15.20
C LEU A 699 0.37 15.91 -15.99
N GLY A 700 1.61 15.82 -15.51
CA GLY A 700 2.78 16.34 -16.24
C GLY A 700 2.95 15.71 -17.63
N ARG A 701 2.40 14.51 -17.85
CA ARG A 701 2.55 13.72 -19.08
C ARG A 701 1.24 13.49 -19.86
N LEU A 702 0.09 13.95 -19.33
CA LEU A 702 -1.22 13.68 -19.93
C LEU A 702 -1.76 14.89 -20.69
N ARG A 703 -2.44 14.60 -21.80
CA ARG A 703 -3.16 15.58 -22.62
C ARG A 703 -4.48 14.96 -23.06
N HIS A 704 -5.59 15.52 -22.61
CA HIS A 704 -6.94 15.07 -22.96
C HIS A 704 -7.92 16.25 -22.86
N PRO A 705 -8.89 16.41 -23.79
CA PRO A 705 -9.80 17.56 -23.82
C PRO A 705 -10.70 17.70 -22.58
N ASN A 706 -10.83 16.63 -21.78
CA ASN A 706 -11.63 16.62 -20.55
C ASN A 706 -10.77 16.42 -19.28
N LEU A 707 -9.47 16.69 -19.34
CA LEU A 707 -8.58 16.72 -18.17
C LEU A 707 -8.03 18.13 -17.98
N VAL A 708 -7.86 18.54 -16.72
CA VAL A 708 -7.13 19.76 -16.41
C VAL A 708 -5.68 19.63 -16.86
N THR A 709 -5.13 20.71 -17.40
CA THR A 709 -3.77 20.75 -17.94
C THR A 709 -2.80 21.33 -16.93
N LEU A 710 -1.82 20.53 -16.51
CA LEU A 710 -0.70 21.01 -15.70
C LEU A 710 0.32 21.72 -16.59
N VAL A 711 0.42 23.03 -16.42
CA VAL A 711 1.33 23.92 -17.17
C VAL A 711 2.74 23.86 -16.60
N GLY A 712 2.87 23.79 -15.27
CA GLY A 712 4.17 23.77 -14.60
C GLY A 712 4.07 23.70 -13.08
N TYR A 713 5.20 23.80 -12.41
CA TYR A 713 5.29 23.76 -10.95
C TYR A 713 6.49 24.54 -10.42
N HIS A 714 6.46 24.86 -9.12
CA HIS A 714 7.59 25.36 -8.36
C HIS A 714 7.80 24.49 -7.13
N LEU A 715 9.05 24.10 -6.90
CA LEU A 715 9.48 23.35 -5.74
C LEU A 715 10.52 24.18 -4.96
N GLY A 716 10.11 24.75 -3.84
CA GLY A 716 10.97 25.50 -2.91
C GLY A 716 10.94 24.90 -1.50
N GLU A 717 11.93 25.25 -0.67
CA GLU A 717 12.04 24.74 0.71
C GLU A 717 10.89 25.18 1.63
N SER A 718 10.31 26.35 1.36
CA SER A 718 9.23 26.94 2.15
C SER A 718 7.94 27.12 1.37
N GLU A 719 7.93 26.89 0.06
CA GLU A 719 6.77 27.12 -0.81
C GLU A 719 6.76 26.13 -1.97
N MET A 720 5.64 25.46 -2.18
CA MET A 720 5.39 24.58 -3.32
C MET A 720 4.11 25.02 -3.99
N PHE A 721 4.10 25.09 -5.33
CA PHE A 721 2.87 25.35 -6.06
C PHE A 721 2.82 24.64 -7.41
N LEU A 722 1.61 24.26 -7.81
CA LEU A 722 1.28 23.71 -9.13
C LEU A 722 0.56 24.78 -9.96
N ILE A 723 0.83 24.83 -11.26
CA ILE A 723 0.30 25.82 -12.20
C ILE A 723 -0.56 25.07 -13.22
N TYR A 724 -1.85 25.40 -13.29
CA TYR A 724 -2.79 24.83 -14.25
C TYR A 724 -3.38 25.89 -15.15
N ASN A 725 -4.00 25.46 -16.26
CA ASN A 725 -4.89 26.33 -17.00
C ASN A 725 -6.07 26.79 -16.11
N TYR A 726 -6.44 28.06 -16.19
CA TYR A 726 -7.60 28.58 -15.47
C TYR A 726 -8.90 28.23 -16.20
N LEU A 727 -9.86 27.66 -15.46
CA LEU A 727 -11.19 27.33 -15.97
C LEU A 727 -12.23 28.25 -15.31
N PRO A 728 -12.85 29.18 -16.06
CA PRO A 728 -13.66 30.25 -15.51
C PRO A 728 -15.04 29.80 -14.99
N GLY A 729 -15.53 28.63 -15.42
CA GLY A 729 -16.83 28.09 -15.00
C GLY A 729 -16.84 27.56 -13.56
N GLY A 730 -15.68 27.50 -12.88
CA GLY A 730 -15.56 27.01 -11.51
C GLY A 730 -15.67 25.49 -11.42
N ASN A 731 -16.07 24.96 -10.26
CA ASN A 731 -16.24 23.52 -10.06
C ASN A 731 -17.72 23.10 -10.12
N LEU A 732 -17.94 21.81 -10.36
CA LEU A 732 -19.26 21.22 -10.51
C LEU A 732 -20.06 21.27 -9.21
N GLU A 733 -19.40 21.22 -8.05
CA GLU A 733 -20.10 21.39 -6.76
C GLU A 733 -20.82 22.73 -6.68
N ARG A 734 -20.14 23.82 -7.03
CA ARG A 734 -20.74 25.16 -7.05
C ARG A 734 -21.79 25.27 -8.15
N PHE A 735 -21.55 24.66 -9.31
CA PHE A 735 -22.54 24.59 -10.39
C PHE A 735 -23.85 23.98 -9.90
N ILE A 736 -23.75 22.86 -9.18
CA ILE A 736 -24.88 22.16 -8.55
C ILE A 736 -25.54 23.04 -7.48
N GLN A 737 -24.78 23.69 -6.59
CA GLN A 737 -25.35 24.53 -5.53
C GLN A 737 -26.08 25.77 -6.05
N GLU A 738 -25.62 26.35 -7.17
CA GLU A 738 -26.19 27.56 -7.76
C GLU A 738 -27.19 27.26 -8.91
N ARG A 739 -27.70 26.03 -9.00
CA ARG A 739 -28.61 25.62 -10.09
C ARG A 739 -29.94 26.39 -10.11
N SER A 740 -30.46 26.83 -8.95
CA SER A 740 -31.69 27.61 -8.85
C SER A 740 -31.63 28.97 -9.55
N LYS A 741 -30.42 29.42 -9.91
CA LYS A 741 -30.19 30.67 -10.66
C LYS A 741 -30.24 30.48 -12.18
N ARG A 742 -30.42 29.25 -12.66
CA ARG A 742 -30.29 28.88 -14.08
C ARG A 742 -31.48 28.05 -14.55
N PRO A 743 -31.91 28.19 -15.82
CA PRO A 743 -32.87 27.27 -16.40
C PRO A 743 -32.25 25.88 -16.52
N VAL A 744 -33.04 24.86 -16.22
CA VAL A 744 -32.63 23.46 -16.32
C VAL A 744 -32.55 23.07 -17.80
N ASP A 745 -31.38 22.60 -18.24
CA ASP A 745 -31.16 22.13 -19.62
C ASP A 745 -30.55 20.73 -19.62
N TRP A 746 -31.33 19.75 -20.10
CA TRP A 746 -30.90 18.37 -20.24
C TRP A 746 -29.67 18.22 -21.12
N LYS A 747 -29.56 18.98 -22.23
CA LYS A 747 -28.44 18.87 -23.16
C LYS A 747 -27.12 19.28 -22.50
N MET A 748 -27.16 20.32 -21.66
CA MET A 748 -26.02 20.76 -20.86
C MET A 748 -25.61 19.69 -19.83
N LEU A 749 -26.56 19.15 -19.06
CA LEU A 749 -26.26 18.12 -18.05
C LEU A 749 -25.71 16.83 -18.68
N HIS A 750 -26.30 16.39 -19.79
CA HIS A 750 -25.83 15.25 -20.58
C HIS A 750 -24.39 15.46 -21.06
N LYS A 751 -24.08 16.65 -21.60
CA LYS A 751 -22.73 17.00 -22.05
C LYS A 751 -21.71 16.88 -20.91
N ILE A 752 -22.01 17.47 -19.75
CA ILE A 752 -21.14 17.40 -18.56
C ILE A 752 -20.90 15.95 -18.16
N ALA A 753 -21.95 15.14 -18.05
CA ALA A 753 -21.84 13.71 -17.72
C ALA A 753 -20.94 12.96 -18.72
N LEU A 754 -21.16 13.18 -20.01
CA LEU A 754 -20.41 12.54 -21.08
C LEU A 754 -18.92 12.94 -21.07
N ASP A 755 -18.62 14.20 -20.80
CA ASP A 755 -17.24 14.70 -20.74
C ASP A 755 -16.44 14.12 -19.56
N ILE A 756 -17.06 14.01 -18.38
CA ILE A 756 -16.46 13.32 -17.23
C ILE A 756 -16.23 11.84 -17.56
N ALA A 757 -17.20 11.18 -18.21
CA ALA A 757 -17.09 9.78 -18.57
C ALA A 757 -15.95 9.53 -19.58
N LYS A 758 -15.75 10.42 -20.56
CA LYS A 758 -14.63 10.35 -21.51
C LYS A 758 -13.28 10.49 -20.80
N ALA A 759 -13.18 11.43 -19.85
CA ALA A 759 -11.95 11.61 -19.07
C ALA A 759 -11.55 10.33 -18.33
N LEU A 760 -12.49 9.71 -17.62
CA LEU A 760 -12.22 8.48 -16.89
C LEU A 760 -11.95 7.29 -17.82
N ALA A 761 -12.68 7.16 -18.93
CA ALA A 761 -12.40 6.13 -19.93
C ALA A 761 -10.98 6.26 -20.53
N TYR A 762 -10.50 7.49 -20.75
CA TYR A 762 -9.13 7.73 -21.19
C TYR A 762 -8.12 7.23 -20.14
N LEU A 763 -8.31 7.58 -18.86
CA LEU A 763 -7.43 7.14 -17.76
C LEU A 763 -7.41 5.62 -17.56
N HIS A 764 -8.55 4.96 -17.74
CA HIS A 764 -8.71 3.52 -17.47
C HIS A 764 -8.28 2.63 -18.65
N ASP A 765 -8.60 3.04 -19.87
CA ASP A 765 -8.50 2.19 -21.07
C ASP A 765 -7.41 2.65 -22.06
N THR A 766 -6.95 3.91 -21.98
CA THR A 766 -5.98 4.47 -22.95
C THR A 766 -4.61 4.71 -22.34
N CYS A 767 -4.54 5.14 -21.08
CA CYS A 767 -3.26 5.32 -20.38
C CYS A 767 -2.60 3.99 -20.04
N VAL A 768 -1.29 3.90 -20.26
CA VAL A 768 -0.44 2.76 -19.88
C VAL A 768 0.77 3.30 -19.10
N PRO A 769 0.95 2.94 -17.82
CA PRO A 769 0.04 2.12 -16.98
C PRO A 769 -1.32 2.79 -16.73
N ARG A 770 -2.33 1.98 -16.39
CA ARG A 770 -3.69 2.45 -16.09
C ARG A 770 -3.67 3.44 -14.93
N ILE A 771 -4.47 4.50 -14.98
CA ILE A 771 -4.50 5.53 -13.93
C ILE A 771 -5.82 5.46 -13.18
N LEU A 772 -5.76 5.22 -11.86
CA LEU A 772 -6.89 5.29 -10.95
C LEU A 772 -6.93 6.68 -10.30
N HIS A 773 -8.04 7.40 -10.39
CA HIS A 773 -8.15 8.76 -9.86
C HIS A 773 -8.37 8.77 -8.34
N ARG A 774 -9.22 7.87 -7.82
CA ARG A 774 -9.51 7.64 -6.39
C ARG A 774 -10.23 8.76 -5.63
N ASP A 775 -10.56 9.88 -6.27
CA ASP A 775 -11.24 11.01 -5.63
C ASP A 775 -12.13 11.78 -6.62
N VAL A 776 -12.89 11.04 -7.43
CA VAL A 776 -13.86 11.61 -8.36
C VAL A 776 -15.06 12.14 -7.58
N LYS A 777 -15.27 13.46 -7.62
CA LYS A 777 -16.36 14.16 -6.91
C LYS A 777 -16.61 15.54 -7.55
N PRO A 778 -17.74 16.22 -7.30
CA PRO A 778 -18.07 17.47 -7.98
C PRO A 778 -17.08 18.61 -7.74
N SER A 779 -16.43 18.68 -6.57
CA SER A 779 -15.43 19.73 -6.31
C SER A 779 -14.13 19.55 -7.09
N ASN A 780 -13.87 18.33 -7.61
CA ASN A 780 -12.71 17.98 -8.43
C ASN A 780 -13.03 17.97 -9.93
N ILE A 781 -14.22 18.39 -10.33
CA ILE A 781 -14.62 18.52 -11.74
C ILE A 781 -14.80 20.00 -12.03
N LEU A 782 -13.97 20.54 -12.93
CA LEU A 782 -13.99 21.94 -13.32
C LEU A 782 -14.76 22.14 -14.63
N LEU A 783 -15.33 23.34 -14.81
CA LEU A 783 -16.10 23.73 -15.98
C LEU A 783 -15.48 24.96 -16.64
N ASP A 784 -15.58 25.07 -17.96
CA ASP A 784 -15.32 26.31 -18.69
C ASP A 784 -16.61 27.12 -18.94
N THR A 785 -16.53 28.16 -19.78
CA THR A 785 -17.69 29.01 -20.12
C THR A 785 -18.76 28.28 -20.94
N ASP A 786 -18.38 27.22 -21.65
CA ASP A 786 -19.27 26.45 -22.53
C ASP A 786 -19.76 25.16 -21.87
N TYR A 787 -19.55 25.03 -20.55
CA TYR A 787 -19.88 23.85 -19.75
C TYR A 787 -19.21 22.57 -20.24
N ASN A 788 -18.01 22.66 -20.85
CA ASN A 788 -17.15 21.48 -21.01
C ASN A 788 -16.61 21.09 -19.63
N ALA A 789 -16.61 19.79 -19.34
CA ALA A 789 -16.14 19.30 -18.05
C ALA A 789 -14.69 18.79 -18.10
N TYR A 790 -13.93 19.11 -17.05
CA TYR A 790 -12.53 18.78 -16.89
C TYR A 790 -12.28 18.13 -15.53
N LEU A 791 -11.80 16.88 -15.53
CA LEU A 791 -11.43 16.19 -14.30
C LEU A 791 -10.07 16.73 -13.77
N SER A 792 -9.99 16.95 -12.47
CA SER A 792 -8.87 17.61 -11.78
C SER A 792 -8.54 16.95 -10.44
N ASP A 793 -7.45 17.39 -9.80
CA ASP A 793 -6.99 16.94 -8.48
C ASP A 793 -6.53 15.47 -8.43
N PHE A 794 -5.38 15.22 -9.06
CA PHE A 794 -4.76 13.89 -9.15
C PHE A 794 -3.88 13.57 -7.93
N GLY A 795 -4.03 14.30 -6.82
CA GLY A 795 -3.19 14.12 -5.64
C GLY A 795 -3.27 12.72 -5.03
N LEU A 796 -4.39 12.02 -5.20
CA LEU A 796 -4.59 10.64 -4.74
C LEU A 796 -4.42 9.60 -5.85
N ALA A 797 -4.10 10.04 -7.08
CA ALA A 797 -4.06 9.17 -8.23
C ALA A 797 -2.99 8.08 -8.08
N ARG A 798 -3.28 6.89 -8.62
CA ARG A 798 -2.39 5.73 -8.54
C ARG A 798 -2.27 5.06 -9.90
N LEU A 799 -1.07 4.60 -10.21
CA LEU A 799 -0.80 3.82 -11.42
C LEU A 799 -1.04 2.34 -11.11
N LEU A 800 -1.75 1.65 -11.99
CA LEU A 800 -2.07 0.23 -11.93
C LEU A 800 -1.46 -0.46 -13.15
N GLY A 801 -0.67 -1.51 -12.93
CA GLY A 801 -0.02 -2.25 -14.00
C GLY A 801 -1.04 -2.94 -14.93
N ASN A 802 -0.67 -3.16 -16.19
CA ASN A 802 -1.60 -3.72 -17.20
C ASN A 802 -2.13 -5.14 -16.87
N SER A 803 -1.40 -5.90 -16.05
CA SER A 803 -1.80 -7.24 -15.57
C SER A 803 -2.51 -7.23 -14.22
N GLU A 804 -2.51 -6.08 -13.52
CA GLU A 804 -3.12 -5.96 -12.20
C GLU A 804 -4.62 -5.66 -12.34
N THR A 805 -5.45 -6.39 -11.59
CA THR A 805 -6.89 -6.14 -11.53
C THR A 805 -7.26 -5.12 -10.46
N HIS A 806 -6.37 -4.90 -9.49
CA HIS A 806 -6.54 -4.00 -8.37
C HIS A 806 -5.18 -3.67 -7.74
N ALA A 807 -5.11 -2.53 -7.04
CA ALA A 807 -4.00 -2.17 -6.18
C ALA A 807 -4.43 -2.28 -4.71
N THR A 808 -3.54 -2.76 -3.85
CA THR A 808 -3.77 -2.75 -2.38
C THR A 808 -3.15 -1.48 -1.80
N THR A 809 -3.96 -0.62 -1.19
CA THR A 809 -3.53 0.68 -0.64
C THR A 809 -4.47 1.12 0.48
N GLY A 810 -3.97 1.96 1.39
CA GLY A 810 -4.82 2.59 2.42
C GLY A 810 -6.02 3.30 1.78
N VAL A 811 -7.16 3.30 2.49
CA VAL A 811 -8.38 3.97 2.02
C VAL A 811 -8.15 5.48 1.99
N ALA A 812 -8.24 6.06 0.80
CA ALA A 812 -8.16 7.49 0.56
C ALA A 812 -9.26 7.89 -0.43
N GLY A 813 -9.86 9.05 -0.22
CA GLY A 813 -10.99 9.55 -1.01
C GLY A 813 -12.02 10.25 -0.12
N THR A 814 -13.05 10.81 -0.73
CA THR A 814 -14.07 11.59 -0.01
C THR A 814 -15.27 10.72 0.40
N PHE A 815 -15.63 10.77 1.68
CA PHE A 815 -16.76 10.02 2.23
C PHE A 815 -18.05 10.34 1.45
N GLY A 816 -18.80 9.29 1.08
CA GLY A 816 -19.96 9.39 0.17
C GLY A 816 -19.69 9.02 -1.29
N TYR A 817 -18.43 9.13 -1.74
CA TYR A 817 -18.02 8.74 -3.10
C TYR A 817 -17.11 7.48 -3.10
N VAL A 818 -16.51 7.14 -1.96
CA VAL A 818 -15.67 5.93 -1.83
C VAL A 818 -16.52 4.67 -1.99
N ALA A 819 -16.09 3.79 -2.90
CA ALA A 819 -16.76 2.52 -3.17
C ALA A 819 -16.71 1.56 -1.95
N PRO A 820 -17.78 0.80 -1.66
CA PRO A 820 -17.87 -0.05 -0.48
C PRO A 820 -16.75 -1.09 -0.38
N GLU A 821 -16.43 -1.76 -1.49
CA GLU A 821 -15.36 -2.77 -1.52
C GLU A 821 -13.99 -2.18 -1.25
N TYR A 822 -13.74 -0.94 -1.70
CA TYR A 822 -12.48 -0.27 -1.46
C TYR A 822 -12.36 0.12 0.02
N ALA A 823 -13.44 0.64 0.62
CA ALA A 823 -13.50 0.97 2.03
C ALA A 823 -13.32 -0.26 2.95
N MET A 824 -13.84 -1.42 2.54
CA MET A 824 -13.83 -2.65 3.36
C MET A 824 -12.56 -3.50 3.19
N THR A 825 -11.95 -3.50 2.01
CA THR A 825 -10.87 -4.44 1.67
C THR A 825 -9.51 -3.81 1.43
N CYS A 826 -9.43 -2.46 1.38
CA CYS A 826 -8.25 -1.72 0.97
C CYS A 826 -7.75 -2.06 -0.44
N ARG A 827 -8.59 -2.70 -1.28
CA ARG A 827 -8.30 -2.97 -2.69
C ARG A 827 -9.04 -1.98 -3.57
N VAL A 828 -8.32 -1.28 -4.44
CA VAL A 828 -8.87 -0.29 -5.36
C VAL A 828 -8.62 -0.69 -6.80
N SER A 829 -9.62 -0.54 -7.66
CA SER A 829 -9.53 -0.76 -9.10
C SER A 829 -10.22 0.38 -9.85
N ASP A 830 -10.23 0.32 -11.19
CA ASP A 830 -11.00 1.25 -12.03
C ASP A 830 -12.50 1.25 -11.67
N LYS A 831 -13.02 0.14 -11.12
CA LYS A 831 -14.42 0.05 -10.68
C LYS A 831 -14.74 0.92 -9.46
N ALA A 832 -13.75 1.37 -8.70
CA ALA A 832 -13.96 2.35 -7.63
C ALA A 832 -14.21 3.76 -8.18
N ASP A 833 -13.52 4.14 -9.27
CA ASP A 833 -13.76 5.39 -9.99
C ASP A 833 -15.13 5.34 -10.70
N VAL A 834 -15.53 4.19 -11.25
CA VAL A 834 -16.88 3.98 -11.83
C VAL A 834 -17.97 4.22 -10.78
N TYR A 835 -17.80 3.68 -9.56
CA TYR A 835 -18.74 3.93 -8.46
C TYR A 835 -18.84 5.42 -8.14
N SER A 836 -17.70 6.07 -7.98
CA SER A 836 -17.61 7.51 -7.69
C SER A 836 -18.30 8.34 -8.77
N TYR A 837 -18.10 7.99 -10.05
CA TYR A 837 -18.78 8.59 -11.19
C TYR A 837 -20.31 8.42 -11.13
N GLY A 838 -20.81 7.23 -10.75
CA GLY A 838 -22.24 6.98 -10.59
C GLY A 838 -22.88 7.89 -9.53
N VAL A 839 -22.18 8.14 -8.41
CA VAL A 839 -22.61 9.08 -7.38
C VAL A 839 -22.63 10.52 -7.91
N VAL A 840 -21.58 10.94 -8.65
CA VAL A 840 -21.53 12.27 -9.28
C VAL A 840 -22.68 12.46 -10.28
N LEU A 841 -22.99 11.44 -11.09
CA LEU A 841 -24.07 11.47 -12.06
C LEU A 841 -25.44 11.64 -11.37
N MET A 842 -25.63 10.99 -10.22
CA MET A 842 -26.83 11.15 -9.39
C MET A 842 -26.98 12.57 -8.82
N GLU A 843 -25.90 13.18 -8.32
CA GLU A 843 -25.93 14.57 -7.84
C GLU A 843 -26.13 15.58 -8.98
N LEU A 844 -25.65 15.27 -10.18
CA LEU A 844 -25.81 16.12 -11.36
C LEU A 844 -27.27 16.25 -11.79
N ILE A 845 -28.05 15.17 -11.67
CA ILE A 845 -29.45 15.10 -12.13
C ILE A 845 -30.49 15.19 -11.00
N SER A 846 -30.08 15.35 -9.74
CA SER A 846 -30.97 15.48 -8.57
C SER A 846 -30.62 16.68 -7.71
N ASP A 847 -31.55 17.18 -6.91
CA ASP A 847 -31.33 18.30 -5.98
C ASP A 847 -30.71 17.89 -4.63
N LYS A 848 -30.05 16.72 -4.59
CA LYS A 848 -29.50 16.15 -3.36
C LYS A 848 -27.99 16.03 -3.45
N LYS A 849 -27.32 16.19 -2.30
CA LYS A 849 -25.92 15.79 -2.14
C LYS A 849 -25.81 14.27 -1.94
N ALA A 850 -24.63 13.71 -2.16
CA ALA A 850 -24.32 12.31 -1.96
C ALA A 850 -24.72 11.84 -0.55
N LEU A 851 -24.52 12.70 0.45
CA LEU A 851 -24.87 12.50 1.86
C LEU A 851 -25.80 13.62 2.36
N ASP A 852 -27.01 13.68 1.81
CA ASP A 852 -27.99 14.70 2.20
C ASP A 852 -28.71 14.34 3.52
N PRO A 853 -28.85 15.28 4.49
CA PRO A 853 -29.59 15.03 5.73
C PRO A 853 -31.05 14.60 5.53
N SER A 854 -31.66 14.98 4.42
CA SER A 854 -33.03 14.59 4.08
C SER A 854 -33.22 13.08 3.84
N PHE A 855 -32.13 12.31 3.74
CA PHE A 855 -32.21 10.85 3.67
C PHE A 855 -32.46 10.17 5.02
N SER A 856 -32.26 10.89 6.13
CA SER A 856 -32.44 10.38 7.50
C SER A 856 -33.78 9.68 7.80
N PRO A 857 -34.94 10.09 7.25
CA PRO A 857 -36.22 9.47 7.57
C PRO A 857 -36.46 8.11 6.89
N TYR A 858 -35.66 7.70 5.89
CA TYR A 858 -35.98 6.55 5.04
C TYR A 858 -35.40 5.20 5.51
N GLY A 859 -34.54 5.17 6.55
CA GLY A 859 -33.98 3.95 7.14
C GLY A 859 -32.96 3.19 6.25
N ASN A 860 -31.99 2.50 6.88
CA ASN A 860 -30.95 1.67 6.23
C ASN A 860 -30.01 2.34 5.19
N GLY A 861 -29.38 3.48 5.55
CA GLY A 861 -28.14 3.92 4.89
C GLY A 861 -28.24 5.27 4.19
N PHE A 862 -27.54 6.25 4.77
CA PHE A 862 -27.56 7.68 4.45
C PHE A 862 -26.82 8.02 3.15
N ASN A 863 -27.33 7.66 1.98
CA ASN A 863 -26.77 8.19 0.73
C ASN A 863 -27.76 8.22 -0.44
N ILE A 864 -27.37 8.99 -1.46
CA ILE A 864 -28.12 9.19 -2.70
C ILE A 864 -28.38 7.89 -3.47
N VAL A 865 -27.50 6.89 -3.35
CA VAL A 865 -27.60 5.60 -4.06
C VAL A 865 -28.78 4.77 -3.53
N ALA A 866 -28.91 4.68 -2.20
CA ALA A 866 -30.02 3.98 -1.56
C ALA A 866 -31.35 4.66 -1.90
N TRP A 867 -31.38 6.00 -1.90
CA TRP A 867 -32.56 6.78 -2.27
C TRP A 867 -32.97 6.58 -3.74
N ALA A 868 -32.02 6.59 -4.68
CA ALA A 868 -32.26 6.29 -6.09
C ALA A 868 -32.88 4.89 -6.27
N CYS A 869 -32.27 3.87 -5.66
CA CYS A 869 -32.75 2.49 -5.71
C CYS A 869 -34.18 2.35 -5.16
N MET A 870 -34.49 3.03 -4.06
CA MET A 870 -35.83 3.02 -3.46
C MET A 870 -36.88 3.62 -4.41
N LEU A 871 -36.61 4.80 -4.97
CA LEU A 871 -37.54 5.47 -5.88
C LEU A 871 -37.78 4.68 -7.17
N LEU A 872 -36.73 4.10 -7.76
CA LEU A 872 -36.86 3.23 -8.93
C LEU A 872 -37.73 2.00 -8.63
N ARG A 873 -37.51 1.32 -7.49
CA ARG A 873 -38.31 0.15 -7.07
C ARG A 873 -39.78 0.47 -6.85
N GLN A 874 -40.09 1.68 -6.43
CA GLN A 874 -41.46 2.15 -6.20
C GLN A 874 -42.11 2.76 -7.45
N GLY A 875 -41.42 2.80 -8.59
CA GLY A 875 -41.92 3.45 -9.81
C GLY A 875 -42.02 4.98 -9.70
N ARG A 876 -41.30 5.58 -8.74
CA ARG A 876 -41.33 7.01 -8.39
C ARG A 876 -40.10 7.76 -8.90
N ALA A 877 -39.55 7.35 -10.05
CA ALA A 877 -38.31 7.90 -10.61
C ALA A 877 -38.37 9.43 -10.81
N ARG A 878 -39.55 9.97 -11.16
CA ARG A 878 -39.77 11.42 -11.33
C ARG A 878 -39.30 12.24 -10.13
N GLU A 879 -39.47 11.74 -8.91
CA GLU A 879 -39.11 12.46 -7.68
C GLU A 879 -37.60 12.56 -7.45
N PHE A 880 -36.80 11.81 -8.21
CA PHE A 880 -35.35 11.86 -8.11
C PHE A 880 -34.78 13.11 -8.79
N PHE A 881 -35.41 13.55 -9.89
CA PHE A 881 -34.86 14.57 -10.76
C PHE A 881 -35.02 15.97 -10.18
N ILE A 882 -34.13 16.87 -10.62
CA ILE A 882 -34.22 18.31 -10.37
C ILE A 882 -35.62 18.81 -10.75
N ASP A 883 -36.16 19.74 -9.95
CA ASP A 883 -37.42 20.38 -10.27
C ASP A 883 -37.40 21.00 -11.68
N GLY A 884 -38.42 20.70 -12.49
CA GLY A 884 -38.51 21.11 -13.89
C GLY A 884 -37.68 20.29 -14.91
N LEU A 885 -36.69 19.47 -14.50
CA LEU A 885 -35.92 18.64 -15.44
C LEU A 885 -36.80 17.60 -16.14
N TRP A 886 -37.71 16.99 -15.39
CA TRP A 886 -38.65 16.01 -15.89
C TRP A 886 -39.54 16.60 -16.99
N ASP A 887 -39.92 17.88 -16.88
CA ASP A 887 -40.86 18.51 -17.80
C ASP A 887 -40.20 18.96 -19.12
N VAL A 888 -38.87 19.12 -19.15
CA VAL A 888 -38.11 19.59 -20.33
C VAL A 888 -37.28 18.50 -21.01
N GLY A 889 -36.94 17.42 -20.30
CA GLY A 889 -36.12 16.32 -20.80
C GLY A 889 -36.94 15.13 -21.32
N PRO A 890 -36.37 14.28 -22.19
CA PRO A 890 -37.01 13.03 -22.60
C PRO A 890 -37.08 12.08 -21.39
N HIS A 891 -38.28 11.72 -20.94
CA HIS A 891 -38.47 10.92 -19.72
C HIS A 891 -37.70 9.58 -19.78
N ASP A 892 -37.73 8.88 -20.91
CA ASP A 892 -37.04 7.60 -21.08
C ASP A 892 -35.52 7.76 -20.93
N ASP A 893 -34.94 8.80 -21.53
CA ASP A 893 -33.50 9.08 -21.44
C ASP A 893 -33.08 9.47 -20.01
N LEU A 894 -33.92 10.23 -19.31
CA LEU A 894 -33.71 10.60 -17.91
C LEU A 894 -33.69 9.36 -17.01
N VAL A 895 -34.70 8.50 -17.16
CA VAL A 895 -34.82 7.25 -16.37
C VAL A 895 -33.67 6.30 -16.70
N GLU A 896 -33.30 6.15 -17.98
CA GLU A 896 -32.15 5.33 -18.39
C GLU A 896 -30.82 5.88 -17.88
N THR A 897 -30.67 7.20 -17.79
CA THR A 897 -29.49 7.83 -17.18
C THR A 897 -29.41 7.53 -15.68
N LEU A 898 -30.54 7.59 -14.97
CA LEU A 898 -30.61 7.20 -13.56
C LEU A 898 -30.30 5.70 -13.36
N HIS A 899 -30.81 4.84 -14.23
CA HIS A 899 -30.47 3.42 -14.23
C HIS A 899 -28.97 3.18 -14.46
N LEU A 900 -28.37 3.90 -15.42
CA LEU A 900 -26.93 3.82 -15.67
C LEU A 900 -26.13 4.25 -14.43
N ALA A 901 -26.55 5.31 -13.74
CA ALA A 901 -25.93 5.76 -12.50
C ALA A 901 -26.01 4.69 -11.40
N VAL A 902 -27.18 4.07 -11.22
CA VAL A 902 -27.37 2.96 -10.26
C VAL A 902 -26.50 1.76 -10.62
N MET A 903 -26.44 1.39 -11.90
CA MET A 903 -25.57 0.30 -12.40
C MET A 903 -24.08 0.56 -12.16
N CYS A 904 -23.63 1.82 -12.17
CA CYS A 904 -22.27 2.18 -11.80
C CYS A 904 -21.98 1.95 -10.30
N THR A 905 -23.02 1.95 -9.45
CA THR A 905 -22.91 1.91 -7.99
C THR A 905 -23.27 0.57 -7.34
N VAL A 906 -23.56 -0.49 -8.11
CA VAL A 906 -23.91 -1.81 -7.56
C VAL A 906 -22.73 -2.44 -6.80
N ASP A 907 -22.98 -3.22 -5.75
CA ASP A 907 -21.91 -3.83 -4.95
C ASP A 907 -21.06 -4.85 -5.74
N SER A 908 -21.64 -5.48 -6.76
CA SER A 908 -20.95 -6.48 -7.58
C SER A 908 -20.04 -5.85 -8.63
N LEU A 909 -18.73 -6.03 -8.47
CA LEU A 909 -17.71 -5.49 -9.37
C LEU A 909 -17.81 -5.99 -10.82
N SER A 910 -18.27 -7.23 -11.02
CA SER A 910 -18.45 -7.82 -12.35
C SER A 910 -19.64 -7.22 -13.11
N VAL A 911 -20.60 -6.65 -12.38
CA VAL A 911 -21.82 -6.04 -12.94
C VAL A 911 -21.61 -4.57 -13.26
N ARG A 912 -20.78 -3.85 -12.50
CA ARG A 912 -20.45 -2.44 -12.80
C ARG A 912 -19.89 -2.32 -14.23
N PRO A 913 -20.39 -1.40 -15.07
CA PRO A 913 -19.84 -1.20 -16.41
C PRO A 913 -18.41 -0.66 -16.36
N THR A 914 -17.67 -0.77 -17.46
CA THR A 914 -16.44 0.01 -17.66
C THR A 914 -16.78 1.44 -18.09
N MET A 915 -15.88 2.40 -17.88
CA MET A 915 -16.14 3.78 -18.30
C MET A 915 -16.29 3.91 -19.82
N LYS A 916 -15.63 3.07 -20.63
CA LYS A 916 -15.89 2.96 -22.07
C LYS A 916 -17.33 2.52 -22.39
N GLN A 917 -17.89 1.57 -21.63
CA GLN A 917 -19.30 1.16 -21.77
C GLN A 917 -20.25 2.28 -21.33
N VAL A 918 -19.93 3.00 -20.25
CA VAL A 918 -20.69 4.17 -19.79
C VAL A 918 -20.72 5.26 -20.88
N VAL A 919 -19.59 5.58 -21.49
CA VAL A 919 -19.49 6.53 -22.61
C VAL A 919 -20.36 6.09 -23.79
N GLN A 920 -20.33 4.80 -24.15
CA GLN A 920 -21.17 4.26 -25.22
C GLN A 920 -22.66 4.41 -24.92
N ARG A 921 -23.07 4.10 -23.68
CA ARG A 921 -24.47 4.22 -23.27
C ARG A 921 -24.94 5.67 -23.28
N LEU A 922 -24.15 6.61 -22.74
CA LEU A 922 -24.50 8.03 -22.77
C LEU A 922 -24.59 8.58 -24.19
N LYS A 923 -23.74 8.13 -25.13
CA LYS A 923 -23.84 8.50 -26.54
C LYS A 923 -25.14 8.03 -27.20
N GLN A 924 -25.72 6.91 -26.75
CA GLN A 924 -27.01 6.43 -27.24
C GLN A 924 -28.19 7.26 -26.71
N LEU A 925 -28.07 7.81 -25.49
CA LEU A 925 -29.06 8.68 -24.85
C LEU A 925 -28.95 10.15 -25.31
N GLN A 926 -28.49 10.38 -26.55
CA GLN A 926 -28.21 11.73 -27.05
C GLN A 926 -29.50 12.54 -27.28
N PRO A 927 -29.56 13.82 -26.84
CA PRO A 927 -30.69 14.69 -27.13
C PRO A 927 -30.83 14.90 -28.66
N PRO A 928 -32.06 14.96 -29.21
CA PRO A 928 -32.27 15.17 -30.64
C PRO A 928 -31.62 16.49 -31.10
N ILE A 929 -30.84 16.43 -32.18
CA ILE A 929 -30.25 17.61 -32.81
C ILE A 929 -31.39 18.40 -33.46
N ARG A 930 -31.76 19.55 -32.90
CA ARG A 930 -32.56 20.53 -33.64
C ARG A 930 -31.71 21.08 -34.78
N GLU A 931 -31.93 20.59 -35.99
CA GLU A 931 -31.56 21.31 -37.19
C GLU A 931 -32.36 22.63 -37.22
N HIS A 932 -31.68 23.75 -37.07
CA HIS A 932 -32.28 25.06 -37.36
C HIS A 932 -32.48 25.14 -38.87
N ARG A 933 -33.75 25.17 -39.30
CA ARG A 933 -34.16 25.77 -40.57
C ARG A 933 -34.18 27.28 -40.44
#